data_AF-A0A1Y2FJA3-F1
#
_entry.id   AF-A0A1Y2FJA3-F1
#
_cell.length_a   1.000
_cell.length_b   1.000
_cell.length_c   1.000
_cell.angle_alpha   90.00
_cell.angle_beta   90.00
_cell.angle_gamma   90.00
#
_symmetry.space_group_name_H-M   'P 1'
#
loop_
_entity.id
_entity.type
_entity.pdbx_description
1 polymer ?
#
loop_
_entity_poly.entity_id
_entity_poly.type
_entity_poly.pdbx_seq_one_letter_code
_entity_poly.pdbx_strand_id
1 'polypeptide(L)'
;MSSLKVYKADHGYIGKINTGGLKTKICNTETKFIVILDQSGSMGSSVQNITNHILPLILERLDMATSQVELITFSNYSDRYTGDSDYFRNLKIDSQGGTCMEYAVRNLEKVFNEFQMKGEKYNIRLLTFSDGDLFDQNETLNYASKLCARFKNSFSINSQAIRYFTSHYGEPDTRGLSSMLQYNTITEPQLIDIQASDNFENIAETIVDLFKNDGLNYKITLNASDAVFKENPWNESSSSINLIKGENIFWLEKLPETITLEGATNKNDVTDDYGDADINDNNDNNKIEVKIEIADEVTFDNYKTILDKKIEYFMKKLKILKVVNTESSLNEMNLIIQYFETFENNLSANVMGLNEVDKIHLSSRMNILKKLIEKRNLSLVSRMKEIKNDDRVNTLNSKQLADFLRNVSSSKDGKSLSKRGLGEGIEFDDVARREVLAMSEHLDELKDIDDSNHLKSFYSTSTTLEGIKTVCEIAEDKELLENVTAIDIIKLLNIVGIGCDSSVRNYTDPMIYQINDIFLGCYISLSDILATTEYNNGQNILKDFNTKRIIVNAIPIFDDQRIHKFLLKYAPKLLEYTASIGMRRILVDIPYTYEYLYQTAIFKLCEDFSKKRSEAAIQLFSNLVESYEIASGNHFDFLLDIITRQMNASIENNENNENNENNENNENNEHNELSKYQIFLNDCTIDNMTMAFINLIKENKTSIFPKLLRSLYCHEVYRMLKKLIVIHNYSEEFIQSYLEDLLGIDYEKNKTNIPELFHYEENPKFCDNYTINIDKLNEFYSFEEYYSSRINTIPFIPSYLEAVLSDNKIDAIKNLEDYNDSNLKKALGINYDLSYFRMFAFVQAFFYRKKVERIDETKKVMKIIDIGDFEEANKMVKEKICQLYQSQYEKEIATKDKKEIEILGDELVELMISCDDIKIFSKYFKEGITRGNKTVIIKNANNPAASKLIGKIIDPDKKNEIPLINEKTLIILLGRDDQDNKVWNKGNAYRGPERRTLEAIISVNDPELWNEVSVLLKKRSIHIYRDLKNRHGHSNDLPSYWAIGYQSLEEMFASVSQEEIDDYKRRHIGCCGLKKKN
;
A
#
# COMPACT_ATOMS: atom_id res chain seq x y z
N MET A 1 34.94 51.95 20.31
CA MET A 1 33.51 52.31 20.34
C MET A 1 32.74 51.25 19.58
N SER A 2 31.62 50.76 20.12
CA SER A 2 30.70 49.90 19.36
C SER A 2 29.89 50.78 18.42
N SER A 3 29.91 50.49 17.12
CA SER A 3 29.00 51.08 16.13
C SER A 3 27.85 50.12 15.82
N LEU A 4 26.66 50.66 15.54
CA LEU A 4 25.54 49.90 14.99
C LEU A 4 25.62 49.95 13.47
N LYS A 5 25.93 48.81 12.84
CA LYS A 5 25.85 48.68 11.38
C LYS A 5 24.40 48.44 10.98
N VAL A 6 23.91 49.18 10.00
CA VAL A 6 22.53 49.09 9.53
C VAL A 6 22.51 48.79 8.03
N TYR A 7 21.91 47.66 7.67
CA TYR A 7 21.81 47.17 6.30
C TYR A 7 20.40 47.38 5.78
N LYS A 8 20.24 47.98 4.61
CA LYS A 8 18.91 48.16 4.00
C LYS A 8 18.35 46.81 3.55
N ALA A 9 17.11 46.52 3.94
CA ALA A 9 16.35 45.34 3.53
C ALA A 9 15.04 45.77 2.85
N ASP A 10 14.28 44.84 2.28
CA ASP A 10 13.05 45.17 1.54
C ASP A 10 12.00 45.91 2.40
N HIS A 11 11.83 45.49 3.65
CA HIS A 11 10.91 46.11 4.61
C HIS A 11 11.67 46.60 5.85
N GLY A 12 12.36 47.73 5.69
CA GLY A 12 13.11 48.39 6.77
C GLY A 12 14.61 48.10 6.71
N TYR A 13 15.22 47.80 7.85
CA TYR A 13 16.66 47.59 7.96
C TYR A 13 17.01 46.43 8.90
N ILE A 14 18.20 45.86 8.73
CA ILE A 14 18.80 44.88 9.63
C ILE A 14 19.92 45.58 10.41
N GLY A 15 19.81 45.60 11.74
CA GLY A 15 20.80 46.15 12.65
C GLY A 15 21.77 45.07 13.15
N LYS A 16 23.07 45.38 13.16
CA LYS A 16 24.14 44.51 13.66
C LYS A 16 25.09 45.29 14.57
N ILE A 17 25.21 44.88 15.83
CA ILE A 17 26.09 45.52 16.82
C ILE A 17 26.86 44.48 17.63
N ASN A 18 28.16 44.73 17.87
CA ASN A 18 29.00 43.87 18.68
C ASN A 18 29.31 44.53 20.03
N THR A 19 28.89 43.88 21.11
CA THR A 19 29.08 44.30 22.51
C THR A 19 30.25 43.60 23.19
N GLY A 20 30.91 42.63 22.55
CA GLY A 20 31.95 41.81 23.17
C GLY A 20 33.19 42.59 23.66
N GLY A 21 33.40 43.81 23.15
CA GLY A 21 34.47 44.72 23.59
C GLY A 21 34.10 45.65 24.75
N LEU A 22 32.83 45.69 25.17
CA LEU A 22 32.33 46.58 26.21
C LEU A 22 32.60 46.00 27.61
N LYS A 23 33.07 46.83 28.55
CA LYS A 23 33.10 46.46 29.97
C LYS A 23 31.68 46.62 30.52
N THR A 24 31.07 45.52 30.89
CA THR A 24 29.73 45.48 31.48
C THR A 24 29.83 45.59 32.99
N LYS A 25 29.00 46.45 33.58
CA LYS A 25 28.78 46.38 35.04
C LYS A 25 28.01 45.08 35.29
N ILE A 26 28.54 44.20 36.14
CA ILE A 26 27.77 43.06 36.64
C ILE A 26 26.57 43.69 37.34
N CYS A 27 25.39 43.51 36.76
CA CYS A 27 24.18 44.03 37.36
C CYS A 27 23.78 42.99 38.40
N ASN A 28 23.60 43.38 39.66
CA ASN A 28 22.97 42.53 40.68
C ASN A 28 21.47 42.31 40.39
N THR A 29 21.07 42.29 39.11
CA THR A 29 19.77 41.77 38.70
C THR A 29 19.72 40.31 39.12
N GLU A 30 18.76 39.99 39.98
CA GLU A 30 18.59 38.69 40.60
C GLU A 30 18.28 37.62 39.54
N THR A 31 19.34 37.05 38.94
CA THR A 31 19.21 35.94 37.99
C THR A 31 18.72 34.73 38.75
N LYS A 32 17.58 34.19 38.33
CA LYS A 32 16.98 33.00 38.92
C LYS A 32 17.46 31.77 38.19
N PHE A 33 17.73 30.70 38.92
CA PHE A 33 18.04 29.41 38.33
C PHE A 33 16.96 28.41 38.75
N ILE A 34 16.33 27.79 37.76
CA ILE A 34 15.33 26.74 37.91
C ILE A 34 15.90 25.46 37.29
N VAL A 35 15.84 24.38 38.04
CA VAL A 35 16.24 23.05 37.60
C VAL A 35 15.02 22.14 37.64
N ILE A 36 14.71 21.49 36.53
CA ILE A 36 13.69 20.44 36.44
C ILE A 36 14.42 19.10 36.37
N LEU A 37 14.19 18.23 37.36
CA LEU A 37 14.95 16.98 37.51
C LEU A 37 14.01 15.77 37.53
N ASP A 38 14.23 14.85 36.61
CA ASP A 38 13.63 13.52 36.69
C ASP A 38 14.10 12.81 37.96
N GLN A 39 13.16 12.34 38.77
CA GLN A 39 13.42 11.52 39.95
C GLN A 39 12.82 10.12 39.80
N SER A 40 12.50 9.69 38.58
CA SER A 40 11.94 8.38 38.28
C SER A 40 12.83 7.23 38.77
N GLY A 41 12.24 6.03 38.86
CA GLY A 41 12.97 4.85 39.30
C GLY A 41 14.21 4.51 38.45
N SER A 42 14.23 4.87 37.16
CA SER A 42 15.38 4.64 36.27
C SER A 42 16.60 5.48 36.66
N MET A 43 16.38 6.67 37.22
CA MET A 43 17.46 7.57 37.62
C MET A 43 18.32 6.98 38.74
N GLY A 44 17.75 6.14 39.61
CA GLY A 44 18.47 5.46 40.69
C GLY A 44 19.30 6.41 41.56
N SER A 45 20.58 6.08 41.79
CA SER A 45 21.51 6.95 42.54
C SER A 45 21.86 8.26 41.82
N SER A 46 21.54 8.39 40.53
CA SER A 46 21.83 9.60 39.76
C SER A 46 21.06 10.82 40.26
N VAL A 47 19.87 10.62 40.84
CA VAL A 47 19.11 11.72 41.48
C VAL A 47 19.95 12.38 42.56
N GLN A 48 20.48 11.57 43.50
CA GLN A 48 21.33 12.07 44.59
C GLN A 48 22.65 12.63 44.06
N ASN A 49 23.27 12.01 43.03
CA ASN A 49 24.50 12.53 42.45
C ASN A 49 24.29 13.91 41.81
N ILE A 50 23.18 14.09 41.07
CA ILE A 50 22.85 15.37 40.45
C ILE A 50 22.56 16.42 41.52
N THR A 51 21.73 16.11 42.51
CA THR A 51 21.33 17.06 43.56
C THR A 51 22.49 17.43 44.49
N ASN A 52 23.29 16.45 44.95
CA ASN A 52 24.22 16.67 46.07
C ASN A 52 25.65 16.96 45.61
N HIS A 53 25.99 16.65 44.35
CA HIS A 53 27.34 16.83 43.82
C HIS A 53 27.36 17.74 42.59
N ILE A 54 26.61 17.41 41.54
CA ILE A 54 26.70 18.12 40.26
C ILE A 54 26.08 19.52 40.33
N LEU A 55 24.87 19.66 40.89
CA LEU A 55 24.19 20.95 41.00
C LEU A 55 24.98 21.97 41.84
N PRO A 56 25.49 21.65 43.05
CA PRO A 56 26.39 22.52 43.80
C PRO A 56 27.61 23.00 43.00
N LEU A 57 28.27 22.10 42.24
CA LEU A 57 29.40 22.45 41.40
C LEU A 57 29.01 23.42 40.27
N ILE A 58 27.85 23.23 39.65
CA ILE A 58 27.31 24.15 38.64
C ILE A 58 27.08 25.54 39.25
N LEU A 59 26.46 25.60 40.44
CA LEU A 59 26.18 26.86 41.12
C LEU A 59 27.46 27.60 41.49
N GLU A 60 28.46 26.90 42.01
CA GLU A 60 29.77 27.50 42.33
C GLU A 60 30.45 28.09 41.10
N ARG A 61 30.45 27.36 39.98
CA ARG A 61 31.09 27.79 38.73
C ARG A 61 30.36 28.89 37.97
N LEU A 62 29.07 29.07 38.26
CA LEU A 62 28.26 30.18 37.72
C LEU A 62 28.23 31.41 38.66
N ASP A 63 29.02 31.39 39.74
CA ASP A 63 29.02 32.41 40.80
C ASP A 63 27.65 32.57 41.49
N MET A 64 26.90 31.47 41.63
CA MET A 64 25.55 31.39 42.19
C MET A 64 25.48 30.55 43.47
N ALA A 65 26.61 30.26 44.13
CA ALA A 65 26.66 29.37 45.29
C ALA A 65 25.72 29.78 46.45
N THR A 66 25.50 31.08 46.64
CA THR A 66 24.61 31.66 47.67
C THR A 66 23.23 32.06 47.15
N SER A 67 22.99 31.90 45.84
CA SER A 67 21.71 32.28 45.22
C SER A 67 20.65 31.23 45.51
N GLN A 68 19.41 31.67 45.74
CA GLN A 68 18.28 30.77 45.87
C GLN A 68 17.92 30.16 44.50
N VAL A 69 17.97 28.84 44.41
CA VAL A 69 17.68 28.03 43.23
C VAL A 69 16.42 27.22 43.48
N GLU A 70 15.58 27.13 42.44
CA GLU A 70 14.34 26.35 42.46
C GLU A 70 14.59 25.00 41.80
N LEU A 71 14.52 23.91 42.57
CA LEU A 71 14.57 22.54 42.05
C LEU A 71 13.15 21.95 42.03
N ILE A 72 12.67 21.62 40.83
CA ILE A 72 11.37 20.99 40.60
C ILE A 72 11.65 19.54 40.17
N THR A 73 11.28 18.57 40.98
CA THR A 73 11.44 17.16 40.59
C THR A 73 10.19 16.64 39.91
N PHE A 74 10.29 15.57 39.11
CA PHE A 74 9.11 14.88 38.58
C PHE A 74 9.26 13.37 38.53
N SER A 75 8.14 12.70 38.77
CA SER A 75 7.94 11.27 38.70
C SER A 75 6.45 11.03 38.38
N ASN A 76 5.73 10.20 39.16
CA ASN A 76 4.26 10.17 39.13
C ASN A 76 3.62 11.43 39.75
N TYR A 77 4.43 12.30 40.36
CA TYR A 77 4.07 13.59 40.96
C TYR A 77 5.30 14.51 40.92
N SER A 78 5.14 15.77 41.32
CA SER A 78 6.23 16.76 41.32
C SER A 78 6.33 17.49 42.66
N ASP A 79 7.54 17.54 43.21
CA ASP A 79 7.89 18.32 44.39
C ASP A 79 8.70 19.55 43.98
N ARG A 80 8.69 20.57 44.85
CA ARG A 80 9.46 21.80 44.68
C ARG A 80 10.32 22.03 45.91
N TYR A 81 11.60 22.30 45.68
CA TYR A 81 12.60 22.62 46.70
C TYR A 81 13.24 23.96 46.35
N THR A 82 13.48 24.80 47.36
CA THR A 82 14.14 26.10 47.18
C THR A 82 15.29 26.20 48.17
N GLY A 83 16.50 26.47 47.69
CA GLY A 83 17.69 26.59 48.54
C GLY A 83 18.94 27.03 47.78
N ASP A 84 20.08 27.07 48.46
CA ASP A 84 21.40 27.40 47.90
C ASP A 84 22.30 26.15 47.76
N SER A 85 23.56 26.34 47.39
CA SER A 85 24.52 25.22 47.20
C SER A 85 24.65 24.34 48.45
N ASP A 86 24.71 24.94 49.65
CA ASP A 86 24.86 24.21 50.91
C ASP A 86 23.59 23.42 51.26
N TYR A 87 22.41 23.98 50.98
CA TYR A 87 21.15 23.26 51.13
C TYR A 87 21.11 22.00 50.25
N PHE A 88 21.45 22.12 48.96
CA PHE A 88 21.36 20.99 48.02
C PHE A 88 22.43 19.91 48.28
N ARG A 89 23.62 20.25 48.78
CA ARG A 89 24.62 19.26 49.24
C ARG A 89 24.07 18.29 50.30
N ASN A 90 23.12 18.77 51.13
CA ASN A 90 22.56 18.04 52.26
C ASN A 90 21.13 17.52 52.00
N LEU A 91 20.51 17.89 50.88
CA LEU A 91 19.17 17.48 50.53
C LEU A 91 19.15 15.97 50.21
N LYS A 92 18.09 15.27 50.65
CA LYS A 92 17.91 13.86 50.36
C LYS A 92 16.68 13.69 49.47
N ILE A 93 16.91 13.31 48.23
CA ILE A 93 15.88 12.97 47.25
C ILE A 93 16.15 11.55 46.79
N ASP A 94 15.16 10.68 46.94
CA ASP A 94 15.24 9.29 46.49
C ASP A 94 14.55 9.14 45.12
N SER A 95 15.08 8.24 44.29
CA SER A 95 14.44 7.85 43.02
C SER A 95 13.15 7.08 43.27
N GLN A 96 12.08 7.38 42.55
CA GLN A 96 10.76 6.81 42.76
C GLN A 96 9.83 6.97 41.54
N GLY A 97 8.86 6.07 41.41
CA GLY A 97 7.76 6.20 40.44
C GLY A 97 8.17 6.05 38.97
N GLY A 98 7.23 6.37 38.07
CA GLY A 98 7.46 6.49 36.64
C GLY A 98 7.84 7.91 36.22
N THR A 99 8.02 8.13 34.92
CA THR A 99 8.51 9.38 34.35
C THR A 99 7.36 10.19 33.74
N CYS A 100 6.73 11.08 34.53
CA CYS A 100 5.64 11.97 34.08
C CYS A 100 5.98 13.45 34.32
N MET A 101 6.24 14.22 33.27
CA MET A 101 6.77 15.59 33.35
C MET A 101 5.68 16.67 33.47
N GLU A 102 4.42 16.39 33.15
CA GLU A 102 3.32 17.36 33.17
C GLU A 102 3.23 18.08 34.54
N TYR A 103 3.44 17.33 35.63
CA TYR A 103 3.41 17.86 36.99
C TYR A 103 4.54 18.86 37.26
N ALA A 104 5.73 18.64 36.70
CA ALA A 104 6.82 19.62 36.78
C ALA A 104 6.47 20.90 36.03
N VAL A 105 5.87 20.80 34.84
CA VAL A 105 5.46 21.99 34.06
C VAL A 105 4.40 22.80 34.82
N ARG A 106 3.48 22.13 35.54
CA ARG A 106 2.50 22.79 36.42
C ARG A 106 3.15 23.50 37.60
N ASN A 107 4.20 22.93 38.18
CA ASN A 107 4.96 23.61 39.24
C ASN A 107 5.80 24.77 38.69
N LEU A 108 6.36 24.63 37.47
CA LEU A 108 7.04 25.72 36.77
C LEU A 108 6.09 26.92 36.55
N GLU A 109 4.83 26.66 36.18
CA GLU A 109 3.82 27.71 36.07
C GLU A 109 3.62 28.47 37.40
N LYS A 110 3.62 27.79 38.54
CA LYS A 110 3.50 28.46 39.84
C LYS A 110 4.69 29.37 40.10
N VAL A 111 5.91 28.90 39.84
CA VAL A 111 7.14 29.71 39.96
C VAL A 111 7.07 30.94 39.06
N PHE A 112 6.67 30.77 37.81
CA PHE A 112 6.52 31.89 36.86
C PHE A 112 5.46 32.89 37.30
N ASN A 113 4.32 32.44 37.83
CA ASN A 113 3.30 33.36 38.37
C ASN A 113 3.84 34.13 39.59
N GLU A 114 4.57 33.47 40.50
CA GLU A 114 5.19 34.13 41.66
C GLU A 114 6.19 35.22 41.26
N PHE A 115 7.00 34.95 40.23
CA PHE A 115 7.91 35.94 39.66
C PHE A 115 7.13 37.08 38.99
N GLN A 116 6.10 36.77 38.21
CA GLN A 116 5.29 37.80 37.54
C GLN A 116 4.56 38.73 38.54
N MET A 117 4.05 38.20 39.66
CA MET A 117 3.35 38.99 40.67
C MET A 117 4.23 40.05 41.35
N LYS A 118 5.55 39.89 41.34
CA LYS A 118 6.50 40.88 41.87
C LYS A 118 6.70 42.08 40.92
N GLY A 119 6.18 42.03 39.70
CA GLY A 119 6.19 43.15 38.75
C GLY A 119 7.54 43.42 38.07
N GLU A 120 8.54 42.58 38.30
CA GLU A 120 9.89 42.71 37.73
C GLU A 120 10.12 41.72 36.59
N LYS A 121 10.86 42.14 35.54
CA LYS A 121 11.30 41.25 34.47
C LYS A 121 12.52 40.46 34.94
N TYR A 122 12.31 39.19 35.28
CA TYR A 122 13.39 38.31 35.74
C TYR A 122 14.21 37.71 34.59
N ASN A 123 15.50 37.54 34.85
CA ASN A 123 16.43 36.75 34.06
C ASN A 123 16.43 35.32 34.63
N ILE A 124 16.13 34.33 33.79
CA ILE A 124 15.92 32.95 34.23
C ILE A 124 16.86 32.01 33.46
N ARG A 125 17.63 31.22 34.20
CA ARG A 125 18.25 29.99 33.70
C ARG A 125 17.32 28.83 33.99
N LEU A 126 16.96 28.07 32.97
CA LEU A 126 16.13 26.88 33.08
C LEU A 126 16.92 25.69 32.57
N LEU A 127 17.08 24.67 33.41
CA LEU A 127 17.79 23.44 33.07
C LEU A 127 16.90 22.22 33.32
N THR A 128 16.70 21.38 32.32
CA THR A 128 15.87 20.17 32.43
C THR A 128 16.68 18.89 32.24
N PHE A 129 16.54 17.92 33.15
CA PHE A 129 17.14 16.59 33.09
C PHE A 129 16.08 15.50 33.00
N SER A 130 16.32 14.48 32.17
CA SER A 130 15.54 13.24 32.16
C SER A 130 16.38 12.08 31.62
N ASP A 131 16.16 10.86 32.12
CA ASP A 131 16.80 9.64 31.61
C ASP A 131 15.87 8.65 30.90
N GLY A 132 14.55 8.79 31.11
CA GLY A 132 13.55 7.88 30.57
C GLY A 132 12.58 8.50 29.56
N ASP A 133 11.79 7.63 28.93
CA ASP A 133 10.63 7.98 28.11
C ASP A 133 9.51 8.60 28.97
N LEU A 134 8.82 9.62 28.48
CA LEU A 134 7.71 10.23 29.21
C LEU A 134 6.41 9.44 28.98
N PHE A 135 5.81 8.97 30.07
CA PHE A 135 4.49 8.33 29.99
C PHE A 135 3.35 9.32 29.67
N ASP A 136 3.57 10.62 29.93
CA ASP A 136 2.63 11.73 29.73
C ASP A 136 3.14 12.74 28.67
N GLN A 137 3.87 12.25 27.65
CA GLN A 137 4.52 13.10 26.64
C GLN A 137 3.54 14.11 26.02
N ASN A 138 2.34 13.69 25.63
CA ASN A 138 1.38 14.57 24.94
C ASN A 138 0.84 15.67 25.86
N GLU A 139 0.54 15.32 27.11
CA GLU A 139 0.07 16.23 28.15
C GLU A 139 1.16 17.26 28.47
N THR A 140 2.40 16.79 28.65
CA THR A 140 3.60 17.63 28.84
C THR A 140 3.76 18.63 27.69
N LEU A 141 3.74 18.15 26.44
CA LEU A 141 3.87 19.00 25.24
C LEU A 141 2.80 20.09 25.19
N ASN A 142 1.55 19.71 25.41
CA ASN A 142 0.42 20.63 25.36
C ASN A 142 0.48 21.68 26.47
N TYR A 143 0.83 21.28 27.69
CA TYR A 143 0.93 22.20 28.82
C TYR A 143 2.12 23.15 28.66
N ALA A 144 3.28 22.62 28.25
CA ALA A 144 4.49 23.39 28.01
C ALA A 144 4.28 24.48 26.94
N SER A 145 3.69 24.12 25.79
CA SER A 145 3.43 25.09 24.72
C SER A 145 2.43 26.18 25.14
N LYS A 146 1.37 25.83 25.89
CA LYS A 146 0.43 26.83 26.45
C LYS A 146 1.13 27.78 27.41
N LEU A 147 1.94 27.23 28.30
CA LEU A 147 2.65 28.01 29.31
C LEU A 147 3.73 28.90 28.66
N CYS A 148 4.45 28.41 27.65
CA CYS A 148 5.42 29.19 26.90
C CYS A 148 4.76 30.40 26.22
N ALA A 149 3.65 30.20 25.50
CA ALA A 149 2.93 31.30 24.85
C ALA A 149 2.51 32.40 25.84
N ARG A 150 2.17 32.02 27.08
CA ARG A 150 1.78 32.96 28.14
C ARG A 150 2.95 33.79 28.69
N PHE A 151 4.15 33.21 28.83
CA PHE A 151 5.25 33.82 29.58
C PHE A 151 6.48 34.22 28.74
N LYS A 152 6.56 33.83 27.46
CA LYS A 152 7.71 34.10 26.58
C LYS A 152 8.11 35.58 26.52
N ASN A 153 7.15 36.49 26.59
CA ASN A 153 7.43 37.94 26.55
C ASN A 153 7.67 38.55 27.94
N SER A 154 7.35 37.82 29.01
CA SER A 154 7.46 38.29 30.39
C SER A 154 8.85 38.12 30.98
N PHE A 155 9.65 37.18 30.45
CA PHE A 155 10.95 36.82 31.01
C PHE A 155 12.04 36.75 29.95
N SER A 156 13.26 36.87 30.45
CA SER A 156 14.50 36.67 29.70
C SER A 156 15.05 35.31 30.09
N ILE A 157 14.79 34.28 29.27
CA ILE A 157 15.03 32.87 29.63
C ILE A 157 16.14 32.28 28.75
N ASN A 158 17.16 31.70 29.39
CA ASN A 158 18.08 30.73 28.79
C ASN A 158 17.62 29.33 29.22
N SER A 159 16.98 28.57 28.32
CA SER A 159 16.44 27.23 28.59
C SER A 159 17.25 26.17 27.86
N GLN A 160 17.75 25.20 28.63
CA GLN A 160 18.65 24.14 28.18
C GLN A 160 18.15 22.80 28.70
N ALA A 161 18.40 21.72 27.95
CA ALA A 161 17.89 20.40 28.29
C ALA A 161 18.95 19.31 28.07
N ILE A 162 18.90 18.27 28.88
CA ILE A 162 19.90 17.21 28.92
C ILE A 162 19.20 15.86 28.85
N ARG A 163 19.61 15.06 27.86
CA ARG A 163 19.34 13.62 27.81
C ARG A 163 20.41 12.93 28.64
N TYR A 164 20.03 12.50 29.84
CA TYR A 164 20.96 11.96 30.81
C TYR A 164 20.93 10.43 30.76
N PHE A 165 21.97 9.81 30.19
CA PHE A 165 21.99 8.36 29.95
C PHE A 165 22.44 7.60 31.19
N THR A 166 21.50 7.08 31.96
CA THR A 166 21.76 6.23 33.15
C THR A 166 21.94 4.75 32.80
N SER A 167 21.46 4.33 31.63
CA SER A 167 21.59 2.98 31.11
C SER A 167 21.76 2.98 29.59
N HIS A 168 22.21 1.85 29.03
CA HIS A 168 22.33 1.67 27.58
C HIS A 168 21.03 1.18 26.91
N TYR A 169 19.98 0.90 27.70
CA TYR A 169 18.76 0.22 27.22
C TYR A 169 17.56 1.15 27.02
N GLY A 170 17.60 2.37 27.57
CA GLY A 170 16.56 3.39 27.40
C GLY A 170 17.16 4.66 26.81
N GLU A 171 16.44 5.27 25.86
CA GLU A 171 16.76 6.60 25.34
C GLU A 171 15.87 7.63 26.05
N PRO A 172 16.42 8.76 26.55
CA PRO A 172 15.60 9.79 27.15
C PRO A 172 14.65 10.45 26.14
N ASP A 173 13.44 10.80 26.60
CA ASP A 173 12.39 11.36 25.75
C ASP A 173 12.81 12.69 25.11
N THR A 174 13.12 12.63 23.81
CA THR A 174 13.62 13.79 23.06
C THR A 174 12.54 14.85 22.87
N ARG A 175 11.25 14.47 22.76
CA ARG A 175 10.15 15.41 22.50
C ARG A 175 9.75 16.15 23.77
N GLY A 176 9.62 15.43 24.87
CA GLY A 176 9.36 15.95 26.21
C GLY A 176 10.41 16.97 26.63
N LEU A 177 11.70 16.61 26.52
CA LEU A 177 12.80 17.52 26.82
C LEU A 177 12.85 18.74 25.88
N SER A 178 12.69 18.53 24.57
CA SER A 178 12.63 19.62 23.59
C SER A 178 11.46 20.58 23.83
N SER A 179 10.41 20.13 24.50
CA SER A 179 9.28 20.99 24.86
C SER A 179 9.67 22.12 25.81
N MET A 180 10.65 21.88 26.69
CA MET A 180 11.20 22.89 27.61
C MET A 180 12.12 23.88 26.91
N LEU A 181 12.74 23.47 25.80
CA LEU A 181 13.58 24.38 25.01
C LEU A 181 12.77 25.49 24.32
N GLN A 182 11.45 25.34 24.19
CA GLN A 182 10.57 26.39 23.67
C GLN A 182 10.58 27.66 24.52
N TYR A 183 10.88 27.57 25.82
CA TYR A 183 10.95 28.73 26.71
C TYR A 183 12.16 29.62 26.42
N ASN A 184 13.15 29.13 25.67
CA ASN A 184 14.38 29.86 25.43
C ASN A 184 14.13 31.14 24.59
N THR A 185 14.45 32.31 25.13
CA THR A 185 14.23 33.61 24.48
C THR A 185 15.52 34.37 24.15
N ILE A 186 16.68 33.95 24.66
CA ILE A 186 17.91 34.75 24.56
C ILE A 186 18.99 34.06 23.74
N THR A 187 19.36 32.84 24.13
CA THR A 187 20.51 32.12 23.59
C THR A 187 20.06 31.14 22.51
N GLU A 188 20.97 30.28 22.08
CA GLU A 188 20.61 29.10 21.32
C GLU A 188 20.15 27.98 22.27
N PRO A 189 18.95 27.41 22.07
CA PRO A 189 18.53 26.24 22.83
C PRO A 189 19.34 25.00 22.43
N GLN A 190 19.91 24.30 23.41
CA GLN A 190 20.70 23.09 23.21
C GLN A 190 20.06 21.91 23.96
N LEU A 191 19.95 20.79 23.23
CA LEU A 191 19.67 19.47 23.80
C LEU A 191 20.95 18.67 23.69
N ILE A 192 21.58 18.37 24.82
CA ILE A 192 22.86 17.64 24.86
C ILE A 192 22.72 16.29 25.54
N ASP A 193 23.61 15.37 25.16
CA ASP A 193 23.68 14.03 25.71
C ASP A 193 24.81 13.96 26.73
N ILE A 194 24.52 13.45 27.92
CA ILE A 194 25.52 13.26 28.97
C ILE A 194 25.41 11.84 29.50
N GLN A 195 26.53 11.15 29.70
CA GLN A 195 26.55 9.81 30.28
C GLN A 195 26.63 9.90 31.80
N ALA A 196 25.80 9.12 32.51
CA ALA A 196 25.83 9.10 33.97
C ALA A 196 27.14 8.55 34.56
N SER A 197 27.92 7.82 33.74
CA SER A 197 29.25 7.33 34.08
C SER A 197 30.35 8.39 34.01
N ASP A 198 30.08 9.57 33.44
CA ASP A 198 31.07 10.63 33.36
C ASP A 198 31.39 11.19 34.75
N ASN A 199 32.61 11.71 34.89
CA ASN A 199 33.04 12.34 36.13
C ASN A 199 32.22 13.61 36.42
N PHE A 200 31.87 13.84 37.70
CA PHE A 200 30.97 14.93 38.11
C PHE A 200 31.49 16.33 37.72
N GLU A 201 32.80 16.56 37.79
CA GLU A 201 33.42 17.82 37.39
C GLU A 201 33.29 18.06 35.88
N ASN A 202 33.41 17.01 35.06
CA ASN A 202 33.21 17.10 33.61
C ASN A 202 31.75 17.40 33.28
N ILE A 203 30.81 16.66 33.89
CA ILE A 203 29.37 16.89 33.71
C ILE A 203 29.03 18.34 34.08
N ALA A 204 29.50 18.81 35.24
CA ALA A 204 29.25 20.18 35.67
C ALA A 204 29.88 21.22 34.72
N GLU A 205 31.08 21.00 34.16
CA GLU A 205 31.68 21.95 33.20
C GLU A 205 30.85 22.01 31.91
N THR A 206 30.45 20.86 31.36
CA THR A 206 29.62 20.79 30.16
C THR A 206 28.32 21.55 30.35
N ILE A 207 27.69 21.44 31.53
CA ILE A 207 26.44 22.14 31.84
C ILE A 207 26.68 23.64 32.03
N VAL A 208 27.75 24.00 32.74
CA VAL A 208 28.14 25.40 32.95
C VAL A 208 28.40 26.09 31.61
N ASP A 209 29.01 25.40 30.64
CA ASP A 209 29.25 25.93 29.29
C ASP A 209 27.96 26.33 28.56
N LEU A 210 26.81 25.69 28.86
CA LEU A 210 25.49 26.07 28.30
C LEU A 210 24.99 27.44 28.81
N PHE A 211 25.48 27.88 29.97
CA PHE A 211 25.07 29.13 30.63
C PHE A 211 26.19 30.18 30.68
N LYS A 212 27.44 29.79 30.41
CA LYS A 212 28.56 30.73 30.30
C LYS A 212 28.30 31.74 29.19
N ASN A 213 28.46 33.03 29.51
CA ASN A 213 28.26 34.14 28.57
C ASN A 213 26.84 34.24 27.97
N ASP A 214 25.83 33.66 28.61
CA ASP A 214 24.43 33.78 28.18
C ASP A 214 23.87 35.21 28.22
N GLY A 215 24.62 36.14 28.81
CA GLY A 215 24.26 37.54 28.91
C GLY A 215 23.26 37.83 30.02
N LEU A 216 22.76 36.83 30.75
CA LEU A 216 21.77 37.06 31.82
C LEU A 216 22.35 37.80 33.03
N ASN A 217 23.66 37.68 33.26
CA ASN A 217 24.37 38.39 34.33
C ASN A 217 24.64 39.87 34.00
N TYR A 218 24.31 40.33 32.79
CA TYR A 218 24.62 41.67 32.31
C TYR A 218 23.38 42.31 31.68
N LYS A 219 23.05 43.53 32.09
CA LYS A 219 21.97 44.29 31.46
C LYS A 219 22.58 45.35 30.55
N ILE A 220 22.77 45.02 29.27
CA ILE A 220 23.03 46.01 28.23
C ILE A 220 21.71 46.27 27.50
N THR A 221 21.23 47.50 27.54
CA THR A 221 20.00 47.89 26.82
C THR A 221 20.35 48.94 25.78
N LEU A 222 19.96 48.69 24.53
CA LEU A 222 20.05 49.65 23.44
C LEU A 222 18.72 50.40 23.35
N ASN A 223 18.74 51.70 23.52
CA ASN A 223 17.58 52.58 23.52
C ASN A 223 17.60 53.49 22.29
N ALA A 224 16.42 53.77 21.74
CA ALA A 224 16.21 54.72 20.65
C ALA A 224 15.15 55.75 21.05
N SER A 225 15.16 56.91 20.38
CA SER A 225 14.16 57.97 20.59
C SER A 225 12.74 57.53 20.23
N ASP A 226 12.61 56.62 19.26
CA ASP A 226 11.35 56.09 18.76
C ASP A 226 11.29 54.56 18.91
N ALA A 227 10.07 54.00 18.88
CA ALA A 227 9.87 52.56 18.77
C ALA A 227 10.29 52.06 17.37
N VAL A 228 11.53 51.59 17.23
CA VAL A 228 12.09 51.12 15.96
C VAL A 228 12.63 49.70 16.00
N PHE A 229 12.96 49.18 17.18
CA PHE A 229 13.63 47.87 17.32
C PHE A 229 12.63 46.74 17.27
N LYS A 230 12.89 45.77 16.40
CA LYS A 230 12.17 44.51 16.29
C LYS A 230 13.13 43.36 16.57
N GLU A 231 12.85 42.55 17.58
CA GLU A 231 13.69 41.40 17.94
C GLU A 231 13.73 40.35 16.80
N ASN A 232 12.58 40.09 16.20
CA ASN A 232 12.40 39.34 14.97
C ASN A 232 11.49 40.16 14.04
N PRO A 233 11.51 39.95 12.71
CA PRO A 233 10.90 40.88 11.76
C PRO A 233 9.37 41.01 11.88
N TRP A 234 8.73 40.02 12.49
CA TRP A 234 7.29 39.99 12.76
C TRP A 234 6.90 40.47 14.17
N ASN A 235 7.86 40.83 15.02
CA ASN A 235 7.57 41.44 16.31
C ASN A 235 7.15 42.92 16.14
N GLU A 236 6.37 43.42 17.09
CA GLU A 236 6.08 44.85 17.20
C GLU A 236 7.35 45.65 17.52
N SER A 237 7.42 46.88 17.01
CA SER A 237 8.55 47.77 17.25
C SER A 237 8.57 48.25 18.70
N SER A 238 9.78 48.37 19.27
CA SER A 238 10.03 48.81 20.64
C SER A 238 11.10 49.91 20.65
N SER A 239 11.06 50.77 21.68
CA SER A 239 12.06 51.84 21.87
C SER A 239 13.36 51.34 22.48
N SER A 240 13.39 50.09 22.95
CA SER A 240 14.57 49.49 23.57
C SER A 240 14.69 48.00 23.26
N ILE A 241 15.92 47.51 23.13
CA ILE A 241 16.21 46.08 22.96
C ILE A 241 17.37 45.68 23.87
N ASN A 242 17.25 44.51 24.50
CA ASN A 242 18.32 43.97 25.32
C ASN A 242 19.37 43.30 24.43
N LEU A 243 20.65 43.60 24.69
CA LEU A 243 21.77 43.04 23.97
C LEU A 243 22.47 41.99 24.82
N ILE A 244 22.82 40.87 24.20
CA ILE A 244 23.71 39.87 24.79
C ILE A 244 25.17 40.25 24.57
N LYS A 245 26.08 39.58 25.27
CA LYS A 245 27.53 39.71 25.05
C LYS A 245 27.90 39.17 23.67
N GLY A 246 28.64 39.96 22.89
CA GLY A 246 29.09 39.58 21.55
C GLY A 246 28.22 40.19 20.45
N GLU A 247 28.00 39.44 19.38
CA GLU A 247 27.29 39.93 18.19
C GLU A 247 25.77 39.83 18.35
N ASN A 248 25.07 40.94 18.12
CA ASN A 248 23.62 41.03 18.18
C ASN A 248 23.09 41.43 16.81
N ILE A 249 22.07 40.72 16.34
CA ILE A 249 21.39 40.97 15.06
C ILE A 249 19.89 41.10 15.33
N PHE A 250 19.30 42.20 14.87
CA PHE A 250 17.88 42.52 15.03
C PHE A 250 17.36 43.31 13.83
N TRP A 251 16.06 43.57 13.78
CA TRP A 251 15.42 44.33 12.71
C TRP A 251 15.05 45.74 13.18
N LEU A 252 14.99 46.64 12.21
CA LEU A 252 14.63 48.04 12.39
C LEU A 252 13.51 48.38 11.41
N GLU A 253 12.40 48.91 11.92
CA GLU A 253 11.30 49.36 11.06
C GLU A 253 11.69 50.59 10.23
N LYS A 254 12.45 51.50 10.84
CA LYS A 254 13.01 52.70 10.24
C LYS A 254 14.35 53.03 10.89
N LEU A 255 15.13 53.94 10.29
CA LEU A 255 16.36 54.43 10.92
C LEU A 255 16.02 55.27 12.16
N PRO A 256 16.58 54.96 13.34
CA PRO A 256 16.44 55.84 14.51
C PRO A 256 17.28 57.10 14.35
N GLU A 257 16.79 58.21 14.91
CA GLU A 257 17.51 59.48 14.94
C GLU A 257 18.67 59.46 15.94
N THR A 258 18.44 58.88 17.12
CA THR A 258 19.43 58.74 18.19
C THR A 258 19.37 57.35 18.79
N ILE A 259 20.54 56.78 19.11
CA ILE A 259 20.65 55.51 19.80
C ILE A 259 21.61 55.68 20.97
N THR A 260 21.19 55.20 22.14
CA THR A 260 22.03 55.18 23.34
C THR A 260 22.12 53.77 23.90
N LEU A 261 23.25 53.44 24.49
CA LEU A 261 23.51 52.16 25.13
C LEU A 261 23.65 52.39 26.63
N GLU A 262 22.77 51.73 27.40
CA GLU A 262 22.73 51.76 28.86
C GLU A 262 23.38 50.49 29.42
N GLY A 263 24.09 50.61 30.54
CA GLY A 263 24.68 49.47 31.27
C GLY A 263 26.10 49.07 30.87
N ALA A 264 26.76 49.83 29.98
CA ALA A 264 28.18 49.65 29.64
C ALA A 264 29.03 50.86 30.00
N THR A 265 30.32 50.63 30.24
CA THR A 265 31.33 51.70 30.42
C THR A 265 32.38 51.63 29.32
N ASN A 266 32.87 52.79 28.88
CA ASN A 266 33.93 52.86 27.88
C ASN A 266 35.26 52.39 28.48
N LYS A 267 36.02 51.57 27.74
CA LYS A 267 37.31 51.01 28.17
C LYS A 267 38.37 52.05 28.57
N ASN A 268 38.22 53.31 28.19
CA ASN A 268 39.25 54.34 28.31
C ASN A 268 39.18 55.17 29.61
N ASP A 269 38.18 54.96 30.49
CA ASP A 269 37.96 55.78 31.70
C ASP A 269 38.43 55.12 33.01
N VAL A 270 39.20 54.03 32.95
CA VAL A 270 39.77 53.39 34.15
C VAL A 270 41.27 53.68 34.18
N THR A 271 41.69 54.56 35.08
CA THR A 271 43.09 54.64 35.49
C THR A 271 43.41 53.41 36.33
N ASP A 272 44.42 52.63 35.92
CA ASP A 272 44.87 51.39 36.56
C ASP A 272 45.59 51.64 37.90
N ASP A 273 44.92 52.24 38.90
CA ASP A 273 45.52 52.36 40.24
C ASP A 273 44.72 51.63 41.31
N TYR A 274 45.42 50.71 41.97
CA TYR A 274 44.94 49.81 43.01
C TYR A 274 44.36 50.62 44.18
N GLY A 275 43.04 50.57 44.36
CA GLY A 275 42.40 51.02 45.58
C GLY A 275 40.97 50.52 45.66
N ASP A 276 40.67 49.75 46.70
CA ASP A 276 39.32 49.44 47.23
C ASP A 276 38.58 50.74 47.62
N ALA A 277 38.31 51.60 46.65
CA ALA A 277 37.44 52.74 46.84
C ALA A 277 36.01 52.27 46.57
N ASP A 278 35.20 52.30 47.62
CA ASP A 278 33.73 52.31 47.57
C ASP A 278 33.25 53.34 46.52
N ILE A 279 33.05 52.89 45.27
CA ILE A 279 32.38 53.68 44.24
C ILE A 279 30.87 53.56 44.51
N ASN A 280 30.41 54.29 45.52
CA ASN A 280 28.99 54.60 45.77
C ASN A 280 28.55 55.83 44.94
N ASP A 281 29.13 56.03 43.75
CA ASP A 281 28.75 57.14 42.87
C ASP A 281 27.45 56.75 42.12
N ASN A 282 26.32 57.12 42.72
CA ASN A 282 24.94 56.92 42.24
C ASN A 282 24.59 57.75 40.98
N ASN A 283 25.57 58.06 40.13
CA ASN A 283 25.30 58.66 38.82
C ASN A 283 24.83 57.58 37.84
N ASP A 284 23.57 57.18 38.00
CA ASP A 284 22.85 56.10 37.30
C ASP A 284 22.53 56.39 35.81
N ASN A 285 23.20 57.35 35.18
CA ASN A 285 22.89 57.83 33.83
C ASN A 285 24.08 57.78 32.84
N ASN A 286 24.93 56.75 32.91
CA ASN A 286 25.94 56.50 31.88
C ASN A 286 25.27 55.93 30.61
N LYS A 287 24.66 56.81 29.81
CA LYS A 287 24.19 56.53 28.45
C LYS A 287 25.32 56.79 27.47
N ILE A 288 25.77 55.77 26.74
CA ILE A 288 26.77 55.91 25.68
C ILE A 288 26.03 56.10 24.35
N GLU A 289 26.26 57.21 23.67
CA GLU A 289 25.71 57.39 22.31
C GLU A 289 26.38 56.42 21.32
N VAL A 290 25.57 55.68 20.56
CA VAL A 290 26.03 54.67 19.60
C VAL A 290 26.00 55.25 18.21
N LYS A 291 27.17 55.29 17.55
CA LYS A 291 27.27 55.73 16.15
C LYS A 291 26.56 54.73 15.23
N ILE A 292 25.66 55.24 14.38
CA ILE A 292 24.98 54.47 13.33
C ILE A 292 25.84 54.51 12.05
N GLU A 293 26.14 53.34 11.48
CA GLU A 293 26.88 53.18 10.24
C GLU A 293 25.99 52.48 9.21
N ILE A 294 25.57 53.21 8.17
CA ILE A 294 24.80 52.64 7.06
C ILE A 294 25.75 51.81 6.21
N ALA A 295 25.48 50.51 6.10
CA ALA A 295 26.23 49.56 5.29
C ALA A 295 25.54 49.30 3.94
N ASP A 296 26.13 48.45 3.11
CA ASP A 296 25.58 48.07 1.81
C ASP A 296 24.17 47.43 1.94
N GLU A 297 23.39 47.53 0.86
CA GLU A 297 22.09 46.85 0.77
C GLU A 297 22.27 45.33 0.86
N VAL A 298 21.27 44.66 1.44
CA VAL A 298 21.31 43.19 1.54
C VAL A 298 21.03 42.59 0.17
N THR A 299 21.99 41.84 -0.35
CA THR A 299 21.94 41.16 -1.64
C THR A 299 22.02 39.65 -1.47
N PHE A 300 21.74 38.90 -2.55
CA PHE A 300 21.87 37.44 -2.55
C PHE A 300 23.30 36.97 -2.20
N ASP A 301 24.31 37.79 -2.49
CA ASP A 301 25.73 37.44 -2.24
C ASP A 301 26.17 37.71 -0.80
N ASN A 302 25.57 38.68 -0.09
CA ASN A 302 26.03 39.11 1.23
C ASN A 302 25.10 38.74 2.40
N TYR A 303 23.83 38.39 2.14
CA TYR A 303 22.83 38.20 3.21
C TYR A 303 23.24 37.11 4.20
N LYS A 304 23.86 36.03 3.71
CA LYS A 304 24.31 34.92 4.56
C LYS A 304 25.36 35.40 5.56
N THR A 305 26.36 36.15 5.11
CA THR A 305 27.40 36.72 5.99
C THR A 305 26.83 37.70 7.02
N ILE A 306 25.77 38.44 6.65
CA ILE A 306 25.10 39.39 7.55
C ILE A 306 24.29 38.65 8.62
N LEU A 307 23.50 37.66 8.20
CA LEU A 307 22.47 36.99 9.00
C LEU A 307 22.86 35.59 9.53
N ASP A 308 24.07 35.09 9.27
CA ASP A 308 24.47 33.68 9.50
C ASP A 308 24.03 33.14 10.87
N LYS A 309 24.41 33.83 11.95
CA LYS A 309 24.05 33.45 13.32
C LYS A 309 22.56 33.42 13.57
N LYS A 310 21.82 34.34 12.95
CA LYS A 310 20.36 34.43 13.12
C LYS A 310 19.63 33.40 12.25
N ILE A 311 20.19 33.07 11.09
CA ILE A 311 19.76 31.93 10.26
C ILE A 311 19.95 30.63 11.03
N GLU A 312 21.13 30.39 11.60
CA GLU A 312 21.43 29.19 12.39
C GLU A 312 20.47 29.06 13.59
N TYR A 313 20.25 30.16 14.30
CA TYR A 313 19.26 30.27 15.38
C TYR A 313 17.86 29.83 14.90
N PHE A 314 17.36 30.36 13.79
CA PHE A 314 16.04 29.98 13.27
C PHE A 314 16.00 28.54 12.75
N MET A 315 17.07 28.02 12.15
CA MET A 315 17.14 26.63 11.70
C MET A 315 17.04 25.66 12.89
N LYS A 316 17.79 25.90 13.98
CA LYS A 316 17.68 25.09 15.20
C LYS A 316 16.34 25.25 15.89
N LYS A 317 15.80 26.47 15.92
CA LYS A 317 14.46 26.74 16.43
C LYS A 317 13.38 26.00 15.63
N LEU A 318 13.47 25.97 14.30
CA LEU A 318 12.56 25.20 13.44
C LEU A 318 12.63 23.71 13.75
N LYS A 319 13.83 23.16 13.99
CA LYS A 319 13.99 21.75 14.41
C LYS A 319 13.27 21.47 15.73
N ILE A 320 13.44 22.34 16.73
CA ILE A 320 12.76 22.18 18.03
C ILE A 320 11.24 22.30 17.88
N LEU A 321 10.76 23.33 17.18
CA LEU A 321 9.33 23.52 16.93
C LEU A 321 8.72 22.32 16.19
N LYS A 322 9.48 21.73 15.26
CA LYS A 322 9.08 20.52 14.54
C LYS A 322 8.98 19.30 15.46
N VAL A 323 9.97 19.07 16.33
CA VAL A 323 9.98 17.97 17.31
C VAL A 323 8.81 18.08 18.30
N VAL A 324 8.48 19.30 18.71
CA VAL A 324 7.35 19.60 19.58
C VAL A 324 6.01 19.33 18.88
N ASN A 325 5.85 19.83 17.66
CA ASN A 325 4.70 19.59 16.78
C ASN A 325 3.32 19.96 17.38
N THR A 326 3.21 21.06 18.13
CA THR A 326 1.91 21.61 18.55
C THR A 326 1.39 22.62 17.54
N GLU A 327 0.10 22.95 17.59
CA GLU A 327 -0.51 23.97 16.70
C GLU A 327 0.21 25.32 16.80
N SER A 328 0.58 25.74 18.01
CA SER A 328 1.36 26.96 18.23
C SER A 328 2.74 26.88 17.57
N SER A 329 3.41 25.72 17.66
CA SER A 329 4.71 25.51 17.03
C SER A 329 4.63 25.55 15.51
N LEU A 330 3.60 24.92 14.92
CA LEU A 330 3.36 24.94 13.48
C LEU A 330 3.08 26.35 12.95
N ASN A 331 2.33 27.15 13.71
CA ASN A 331 2.08 28.56 13.38
C ASN A 331 3.37 29.39 13.42
N GLU A 332 4.21 29.22 14.44
CA GLU A 332 5.51 29.90 14.52
C GLU A 332 6.46 29.47 13.39
N MET A 333 6.49 28.17 13.04
CA MET A 333 7.26 27.66 11.89
C MET A 333 6.80 28.27 10.56
N ASN A 334 5.49 28.33 10.33
CA ASN A 334 4.92 28.94 9.13
C ASN A 334 5.32 30.40 9.00
N LEU A 335 5.30 31.12 10.13
CA LEU A 335 5.64 32.53 10.18
C LEU A 335 7.12 32.76 9.84
N ILE A 336 8.03 31.96 10.42
CA ILE A 336 9.48 31.99 10.10
C ILE A 336 9.70 31.73 8.59
N ILE A 337 9.12 30.64 8.08
CA ILE A 337 9.30 30.22 6.68
C ILE A 337 8.73 31.26 5.71
N GLN A 338 7.54 31.80 6.00
CA GLN A 338 6.91 32.81 5.17
C GLN A 338 7.74 34.09 5.09
N TYR A 339 8.33 34.53 6.22
CA TYR A 339 9.23 35.68 6.21
C TYR A 339 10.43 35.45 5.29
N PHE A 340 11.13 34.32 5.47
CA PHE A 340 12.31 34.03 4.65
C PHE A 340 11.95 33.76 3.19
N GLU A 341 10.76 33.23 2.90
CA GLU A 341 10.24 33.06 1.54
C GLU A 341 10.05 34.39 0.83
N THR A 342 9.39 35.35 1.49
CA THR A 342 9.27 36.72 0.97
C THR A 342 10.63 37.38 0.82
N PHE A 343 11.50 37.26 1.84
CA PHE A 343 12.85 37.81 1.83
C PHE A 343 13.68 37.28 0.66
N GLU A 344 13.71 35.96 0.43
CA GLU A 344 14.47 35.33 -0.65
C GLU A 344 13.87 35.62 -2.05
N ASN A 345 12.54 35.69 -2.16
CA ASN A 345 11.87 36.09 -3.40
C ASN A 345 12.24 37.52 -3.81
N ASN A 346 12.33 38.44 -2.84
CA ASN A 346 12.74 39.82 -3.08
C ASN A 346 14.22 39.92 -3.49
N LEU A 347 15.10 39.12 -2.87
CA LEU A 347 16.49 39.00 -3.32
C LEU A 347 16.58 38.43 -4.75
N SER A 348 15.71 37.48 -5.10
CA SER A 348 15.69 36.80 -6.40
C SER A 348 15.08 37.62 -7.54
N ALA A 349 14.13 38.52 -7.25
CA ALA A 349 13.45 39.36 -8.24
C ALA A 349 14.43 40.26 -9.03
N ASN A 350 15.62 40.49 -8.47
CA ASN A 350 16.68 41.28 -9.09
C ASN A 350 17.71 40.44 -9.89
N VAL A 351 17.61 39.10 -9.90
CA VAL A 351 18.72 38.21 -10.33
C VAL A 351 18.47 37.50 -11.67
N MET A 352 17.27 37.40 -12.24
CA MET A 352 17.09 36.60 -13.47
C MET A 352 16.10 37.16 -14.50
N GLY A 353 16.64 37.73 -15.59
CA GLY A 353 16.07 37.57 -16.93
C GLY A 353 16.81 36.44 -17.66
N LEU A 354 16.25 35.22 -17.65
CA LEU A 354 16.71 34.15 -18.54
C LEU A 354 15.92 34.24 -19.85
N ASN A 355 16.62 34.39 -20.98
CA ASN A 355 16.00 34.40 -22.31
C ASN A 355 15.31 33.04 -22.58
N GLU A 356 14.09 33.07 -23.13
CA GLU A 356 13.32 31.85 -23.45
C GLU A 356 13.97 30.98 -24.54
N VAL A 357 14.84 31.57 -25.36
CA VAL A 357 15.45 30.91 -26.53
C VAL A 357 16.58 29.94 -26.15
N ASP A 358 17.23 30.12 -24.99
CA ASP A 358 18.37 29.28 -24.58
C ASP A 358 17.94 27.89 -24.10
N LYS A 359 16.65 27.56 -24.02
CA LYS A 359 16.15 26.39 -23.26
C LYS A 359 16.05 25.08 -24.03
N ILE A 360 16.35 25.09 -25.33
CA ILE A 360 16.05 23.98 -26.25
C ILE A 360 17.14 22.91 -26.23
N HIS A 361 18.41 23.29 -26.28
CA HIS A 361 19.57 22.39 -26.35
C HIS A 361 19.91 21.71 -25.01
N LEU A 362 20.43 20.48 -25.06
CA LEU A 362 20.84 19.73 -23.86
C LEU A 362 21.91 20.45 -23.04
N SER A 363 22.95 20.99 -23.69
CA SER A 363 24.01 21.75 -23.02
C SER A 363 23.46 22.96 -22.25
N SER A 364 22.46 23.64 -22.80
CA SER A 364 21.78 24.72 -22.09
C SER A 364 20.93 24.23 -20.93
N ARG A 365 20.25 23.07 -21.07
CA ARG A 365 19.52 22.46 -19.94
C ARG A 365 20.45 22.08 -18.81
N MET A 366 21.64 21.55 -19.12
CA MET A 366 22.68 21.30 -18.12
C MET A 366 23.06 22.59 -17.39
N ASN A 367 23.32 23.68 -18.13
CA ASN A 367 23.68 24.96 -17.52
C ASN A 367 22.54 25.55 -16.65
N ILE A 368 21.29 25.39 -17.09
CA ILE A 368 20.12 25.77 -16.30
C ILE A 368 20.02 24.90 -15.04
N LEU A 369 20.24 23.59 -15.18
CA LEU A 369 20.22 22.66 -14.05
C LEU A 369 21.30 23.02 -13.03
N LYS A 370 22.54 23.30 -13.46
CA LYS A 370 23.63 23.80 -12.61
C LYS A 370 23.19 25.03 -11.83
N LYS A 371 22.66 26.05 -12.51
CA LYS A 371 22.14 27.27 -11.86
C LYS A 371 20.98 27.01 -10.91
N LEU A 372 20.09 26.06 -11.24
CA LEU A 372 18.96 25.68 -10.39
C LEU A 372 19.42 24.91 -9.15
N ILE A 373 20.43 24.04 -9.28
CA ILE A 373 21.03 23.31 -8.17
C ILE A 373 21.81 24.27 -7.27
N GLU A 374 22.62 25.17 -7.84
CA GLU A 374 23.27 26.25 -7.08
C GLU A 374 22.24 27.09 -6.33
N LYS A 375 21.15 27.49 -7.00
CA LYS A 375 20.03 28.21 -6.35
C LYS A 375 19.38 27.38 -5.25
N ARG A 376 19.15 26.08 -5.45
CA ARG A 376 18.56 25.17 -4.44
C ARG A 376 19.48 25.03 -3.23
N ASN A 377 20.78 24.88 -3.47
CA ASN A 377 21.81 24.77 -2.43
C ASN A 377 21.93 26.07 -1.62
N LEU A 378 21.76 27.22 -2.29
CA LEU A 378 21.77 28.55 -1.68
C LEU A 378 20.42 28.97 -1.11
N SER A 379 19.32 28.27 -1.42
CA SER A 379 17.98 28.60 -0.97
C SER A 379 17.79 28.23 0.50
N LEU A 380 17.79 29.26 1.35
CA LEU A 380 17.51 29.14 2.77
C LEU A 380 16.11 28.57 3.01
N VAL A 381 15.13 29.04 2.22
CA VAL A 381 13.73 28.66 2.34
C VAL A 381 13.54 27.18 2.02
N SER A 382 14.29 26.64 1.04
CA SER A 382 14.25 25.21 0.74
C SER A 382 14.69 24.38 1.96
N ARG A 383 15.80 24.75 2.60
CA ARG A 383 16.30 24.08 3.82
C ARG A 383 15.34 24.21 5.00
N MET A 384 14.69 25.37 5.16
CA MET A 384 13.68 25.57 6.21
C MET A 384 12.39 24.77 5.95
N LYS A 385 11.95 24.72 4.69
CA LYS A 385 10.81 23.88 4.27
C LYS A 385 11.12 22.40 4.41
N GLU A 386 12.36 22.00 4.15
CA GLU A 386 12.86 20.65 4.41
C GLU A 386 12.72 20.30 5.89
N ILE A 387 13.26 21.12 6.81
CA ILE A 387 13.06 20.90 8.27
C ILE A 387 11.58 20.85 8.65
N LYS A 388 10.73 21.69 8.06
CA LYS A 388 9.28 21.66 8.32
C LYS A 388 8.61 20.38 7.83
N ASN A 389 9.03 19.89 6.67
CA ASN A 389 8.49 18.70 6.02
C ASN A 389 9.19 17.41 6.44
N ASP A 390 10.26 17.51 7.24
CA ASP A 390 10.99 16.40 7.82
C ASP A 390 10.18 15.80 8.97
N ASP A 391 9.20 14.97 8.61
CA ASP A 391 8.50 14.08 9.53
C ASP A 391 9.21 12.72 9.63
N ARG A 392 10.40 12.54 9.02
CA ARG A 392 10.92 11.22 8.66
C ARG A 392 12.39 11.25 8.17
N VAL A 393 13.32 11.11 9.13
CA VAL A 393 14.60 10.39 8.92
C VAL A 393 14.38 8.92 8.49
N ASN A 394 13.13 8.46 8.28
CA ASN A 394 12.84 7.12 7.74
C ASN A 394 11.83 7.09 6.57
N THR A 395 11.61 8.18 5.83
CA THR A 395 10.83 8.07 4.59
C THR A 395 11.06 9.24 3.64
N LEU A 396 12.19 9.15 2.99
CA LEU A 396 12.51 9.59 1.63
C LEU A 396 11.50 10.44 0.85
N ASN A 397 12.07 11.50 0.26
CA ASN A 397 11.61 12.15 -0.97
C ASN A 397 10.18 12.71 -0.96
N SER A 398 9.78 13.37 0.13
CA SER A 398 8.43 13.94 0.36
C SER A 398 7.85 14.77 -0.81
N LYS A 399 8.67 15.39 -1.67
CA LYS A 399 8.19 16.10 -2.86
C LYS A 399 7.78 15.15 -3.97
N GLN A 400 8.62 14.17 -4.29
CA GLN A 400 8.28 13.11 -5.25
C GLN A 400 7.18 12.20 -4.69
N LEU A 401 7.17 11.92 -3.38
CA LEU A 401 6.14 11.15 -2.70
C LEU A 401 4.81 11.91 -2.62
N ALA A 402 4.82 13.23 -2.40
CA ALA A 402 3.60 14.04 -2.43
C ALA A 402 3.06 14.18 -3.86
N ASP A 403 3.90 14.39 -4.87
CA ASP A 403 3.48 14.40 -6.28
C ASP A 403 3.02 13.01 -6.74
N PHE A 404 3.69 11.96 -6.26
CA PHE A 404 3.27 10.57 -6.43
C PHE A 404 1.91 10.30 -5.78
N LEU A 405 1.70 10.64 -4.50
CA LEU A 405 0.42 10.45 -3.80
C LEU A 405 -0.69 11.35 -4.35
N ARG A 406 -0.36 12.51 -4.94
CA ARG A 406 -1.31 13.39 -5.65
C ARG A 406 -1.72 12.82 -7.02
N ASN A 407 -0.80 12.17 -7.73
CA ASN A 407 -1.04 11.61 -9.06
C ASN A 407 -1.58 10.17 -9.04
N VAL A 408 -1.33 9.43 -7.96
CA VAL A 408 -1.80 8.06 -7.79
C VAL A 408 -3.29 8.08 -7.41
N SER A 409 -4.14 7.68 -8.36
CA SER A 409 -5.57 7.43 -8.10
C SER A 409 -5.79 6.49 -6.90
N SER A 410 -6.87 6.68 -6.16
CA SER A 410 -7.28 5.85 -5.00
C SER A 410 -7.62 4.38 -5.35
N SER A 411 -7.39 3.98 -6.60
CA SER A 411 -7.58 2.64 -7.13
C SER A 411 -6.67 1.61 -6.45
N LYS A 412 -7.05 0.33 -6.54
CA LYS A 412 -6.26 -0.79 -6.01
C LYS A 412 -4.83 -0.81 -6.58
N ASP A 413 -4.70 -0.54 -7.88
CA ASP A 413 -3.41 -0.50 -8.56
C ASP A 413 -2.57 0.68 -8.10
N GLY A 414 -3.20 1.84 -7.87
CA GLY A 414 -2.54 2.99 -7.26
C GLY A 414 -1.96 2.67 -5.88
N LYS A 415 -2.77 2.08 -4.99
CA LYS A 415 -2.29 1.65 -3.66
C LYS A 415 -1.17 0.60 -3.74
N SER A 416 -1.24 -0.32 -4.71
CA SER A 416 -0.22 -1.33 -4.92
C SER A 416 1.10 -0.73 -5.41
N LEU A 417 1.05 0.22 -6.35
CA LEU A 417 2.22 0.99 -6.78
C LEU A 417 2.80 1.77 -5.60
N SER A 418 1.96 2.42 -4.80
CA SER A 418 2.42 3.14 -3.60
C SER A 418 3.10 2.24 -2.60
N LYS A 419 2.59 1.03 -2.37
CA LYS A 419 3.25 0.05 -1.51
C LYS A 419 4.59 -0.42 -2.06
N ARG A 420 4.72 -0.61 -3.38
CA ARG A 420 6.01 -0.99 -4.00
C ARG A 420 7.03 0.14 -3.90
N GLY A 421 6.64 1.36 -4.27
CA GLY A 421 7.51 2.54 -4.16
C GLY A 421 7.92 2.86 -2.71
N LEU A 422 7.05 2.58 -1.72
CA LEU A 422 7.36 2.75 -0.30
C LEU A 422 8.09 1.58 0.35
N GLY A 423 7.88 0.36 -0.17
CA GLY A 423 8.29 -0.89 0.48
C GLY A 423 9.73 -1.29 0.20
N GLU A 424 10.36 -0.78 -0.86
CA GLU A 424 11.69 -1.21 -1.26
C GLU A 424 12.83 -0.40 -0.62
N GLY A 425 12.55 0.72 0.06
CA GLY A 425 13.60 1.57 0.64
C GLY A 425 14.63 2.07 -0.38
N ILE A 426 14.31 1.99 -1.68
CA ILE A 426 15.21 2.38 -2.75
C ILE A 426 15.20 3.90 -2.88
N GLU A 427 16.34 4.50 -2.60
CA GLU A 427 16.63 5.90 -2.96
C GLU A 427 16.83 5.97 -4.49
N PHE A 428 15.77 6.30 -5.24
CA PHE A 428 15.83 6.40 -6.71
C PHE A 428 16.95 7.33 -7.18
N ASP A 429 17.18 8.43 -6.46
CA ASP A 429 18.22 9.41 -6.75
C ASP A 429 19.62 8.79 -6.60
N ASP A 430 19.86 8.00 -5.54
CA ASP A 430 21.14 7.31 -5.34
C ASP A 430 21.41 6.22 -6.36
N VAL A 431 20.38 5.45 -6.73
CA VAL A 431 20.50 4.45 -7.80
C VAL A 431 20.84 5.13 -9.11
N ALA A 432 20.12 6.20 -9.47
CA ALA A 432 20.39 6.96 -10.68
C ALA A 432 21.81 7.54 -10.69
N ARG A 433 22.27 8.17 -9.60
CA ARG A 433 23.64 8.71 -9.49
C ARG A 433 24.71 7.62 -9.61
N ARG A 434 24.48 6.45 -9.01
CA ARG A 434 25.41 5.31 -9.10
C ARG A 434 25.53 4.78 -10.52
N GLU A 435 24.42 4.71 -11.24
CA GLU A 435 24.43 4.32 -12.66
C GLU A 435 25.08 5.38 -13.55
N VAL A 436 24.90 6.67 -13.25
CA VAL A 436 25.63 7.76 -13.93
C VAL A 436 27.14 7.64 -13.71
N LEU A 437 27.60 7.35 -12.49
CA LEU A 437 29.02 7.08 -12.21
C LEU A 437 29.51 5.86 -12.99
N ALA A 438 28.75 4.76 -12.99
CA ALA A 438 29.10 3.56 -13.73
C ALA A 438 29.21 3.81 -15.25
N MET A 439 28.29 4.61 -15.83
CA MET A 439 28.39 5.03 -17.22
C MET A 439 29.64 5.91 -17.46
N SER A 440 29.91 6.88 -16.59
CA SER A 440 31.06 7.79 -16.74
C SER A 440 32.40 7.03 -16.71
N GLU A 441 32.53 6.06 -15.79
CA GLU A 441 33.73 5.22 -15.67
C GLU A 441 34.01 4.35 -16.91
N HIS A 442 32.98 4.04 -17.70
CA HIS A 442 33.08 3.15 -18.87
C HIS A 442 32.76 3.86 -20.20
N LEU A 443 32.68 5.19 -20.21
CA LEU A 443 32.29 5.98 -21.39
C LEU A 443 33.24 5.75 -22.58
N ASP A 444 34.46 5.30 -22.32
CA ASP A 444 35.45 4.97 -23.34
C ASP A 444 35.09 3.76 -24.22
N GLU A 445 34.15 2.90 -23.78
CA GLU A 445 33.55 1.83 -24.62
C GLU A 445 32.77 2.39 -25.83
N LEU A 446 32.38 3.68 -25.78
CA LEU A 446 31.60 4.36 -26.83
C LEU A 446 32.41 5.39 -27.63
N LYS A 447 33.72 5.54 -27.37
CA LYS A 447 34.54 6.64 -27.93
C LYS A 447 34.75 6.60 -29.45
N ASP A 448 34.63 5.42 -30.04
CA ASP A 448 34.82 5.17 -31.47
C ASP A 448 33.51 5.22 -32.27
N ILE A 449 32.39 5.49 -31.60
CA ILE A 449 31.09 5.66 -32.25
C ILE A 449 30.99 7.09 -32.80
N ASP A 450 30.85 7.20 -34.13
CA ASP A 450 30.52 8.46 -34.82
C ASP A 450 28.99 8.62 -34.88
N ASP A 451 28.45 9.53 -34.06
CA ASP A 451 27.02 9.80 -33.98
C ASP A 451 26.55 10.94 -34.88
N SER A 452 27.38 11.42 -35.82
CA SER A 452 27.02 12.55 -36.70
C SER A 452 25.75 12.29 -37.52
N ASN A 453 25.50 11.03 -37.88
CA ASN A 453 24.38 10.56 -38.69
C ASN A 453 23.31 9.82 -37.87
N HIS A 454 23.45 9.76 -36.55
CA HIS A 454 22.44 9.14 -35.69
C HIS A 454 21.16 9.97 -35.65
N LEU A 455 20.06 9.32 -35.30
CA LEU A 455 18.77 9.95 -35.07
C LEU A 455 18.89 10.98 -33.95
N LYS A 456 18.32 12.16 -34.23
CA LYS A 456 18.26 13.29 -33.30
C LYS A 456 16.82 13.50 -32.88
N SER A 457 16.62 13.81 -31.61
CA SER A 457 15.31 14.26 -31.17
C SER A 457 14.97 15.59 -31.85
N PHE A 458 13.79 15.71 -32.45
CA PHE A 458 13.45 16.92 -33.22
C PHE A 458 13.35 18.19 -32.36
N TYR A 459 13.23 18.05 -31.03
CA TYR A 459 13.12 19.18 -30.12
C TYR A 459 14.48 19.63 -29.60
N SER A 460 15.21 18.77 -28.87
CA SER A 460 16.56 19.10 -28.38
C SER A 460 17.64 19.16 -29.47
N THR A 461 17.39 18.56 -30.63
CA THR A 461 18.35 18.36 -31.74
C THR A 461 19.57 17.51 -31.39
N SER A 462 19.49 16.78 -30.28
CA SER A 462 20.59 15.96 -29.75
C SER A 462 20.36 14.46 -29.97
N THR A 463 21.45 13.70 -30.06
CA THR A 463 21.44 12.23 -30.18
C THR A 463 21.33 11.56 -28.80
N THR A 464 21.15 10.23 -28.77
CA THR A 464 21.25 9.45 -27.52
C THR A 464 22.67 9.47 -26.96
N LEU A 465 23.71 9.39 -27.81
CA LEU A 465 25.10 9.40 -27.36
C LEU A 465 25.50 10.75 -26.75
N GLU A 466 25.04 11.85 -27.34
CA GLU A 466 25.20 13.21 -26.79
C GLU A 466 24.52 13.34 -25.43
N GLY A 467 23.34 12.74 -25.24
CA GLY A 467 22.67 12.65 -23.95
C GLY A 467 23.46 11.89 -22.90
N ILE A 468 24.02 10.72 -23.25
CA ILE A 468 24.89 9.93 -22.36
C ILE A 468 26.12 10.76 -21.95
N LYS A 469 26.80 11.39 -22.93
CA LYS A 469 27.96 12.26 -22.67
C LYS A 469 27.59 13.41 -21.72
N THR A 470 26.48 14.10 -22.00
CA THR A 470 25.97 15.21 -21.17
C THR A 470 25.70 14.75 -19.73
N VAL A 471 25.07 13.60 -19.52
CA VAL A 471 24.82 13.08 -18.16
C VAL A 471 26.12 12.68 -17.47
N CYS A 472 27.08 12.09 -18.19
CA CYS A 472 28.37 11.71 -17.62
C CYS A 472 29.22 12.92 -17.21
N GLU A 473 29.06 14.08 -17.85
CA GLU A 473 29.69 15.34 -17.42
C GLU A 473 29.26 15.77 -16.01
N ILE A 474 28.09 15.35 -15.53
CA ILE A 474 27.66 15.60 -14.14
C ILE A 474 28.57 14.87 -13.16
N ALA A 475 29.04 13.68 -13.52
CA ALA A 475 29.89 12.85 -12.66
C ALA A 475 31.27 13.48 -12.39
N GLU A 476 31.71 14.41 -13.24
CA GLU A 476 32.95 15.16 -13.05
C GLU A 476 32.85 16.17 -11.88
N ASP A 477 31.63 16.60 -11.54
CA ASP A 477 31.33 17.53 -10.45
C ASP A 477 30.58 16.80 -9.33
N LYS A 478 31.32 16.39 -8.29
CA LYS A 478 30.75 15.65 -7.15
C LYS A 478 29.65 16.41 -6.43
N GLU A 479 29.79 17.73 -6.28
CA GLU A 479 28.79 18.54 -5.58
C GLU A 479 27.50 18.62 -6.40
N LEU A 480 27.61 18.77 -7.72
CA LEU A 480 26.46 18.73 -8.62
C LEU A 480 25.75 17.37 -8.58
N LEU A 481 26.52 16.27 -8.67
CA LEU A 481 26.00 14.90 -8.67
C LEU A 481 25.28 14.57 -7.35
N GLU A 482 25.79 15.00 -6.20
CA GLU A 482 25.14 14.78 -4.90
C GLU A 482 23.79 15.52 -4.76
N ASN A 483 23.54 16.53 -5.59
CA ASN A 483 22.34 17.37 -5.53
C ASN A 483 21.37 17.16 -6.70
N VAL A 484 21.75 16.39 -7.71
CA VAL A 484 20.88 16.06 -8.85
C VAL A 484 19.88 14.96 -8.49
N THR A 485 18.64 15.08 -8.96
CA THR A 485 17.60 14.04 -8.78
C THR A 485 17.59 13.07 -9.96
N ALA A 486 17.00 11.89 -9.79
CA ALA A 486 16.79 10.92 -10.86
C ALA A 486 16.00 11.50 -12.05
N ILE A 487 15.01 12.36 -11.76
CA ILE A 487 14.24 13.05 -12.80
C ILE A 487 15.12 14.03 -13.58
N ASP A 488 16.00 14.77 -12.88
CA ASP A 488 16.95 15.68 -13.52
C ASP A 488 17.94 14.91 -14.41
N ILE A 489 18.42 13.74 -13.96
CA ILE A 489 19.25 12.83 -14.77
C ILE A 489 18.50 12.36 -16.03
N ILE A 490 17.25 11.91 -15.90
CA ILE A 490 16.44 11.44 -17.03
C ILE A 490 16.15 12.57 -18.03
N LYS A 491 15.97 13.81 -17.55
CA LYS A 491 15.84 15.01 -18.40
C LYS A 491 17.12 15.33 -19.19
N LEU A 492 18.28 14.80 -18.81
CA LEU A 492 19.54 15.00 -19.54
C LEU A 492 19.95 13.78 -20.38
N LEU A 493 19.55 12.56 -19.99
CA LEU A 493 19.96 11.31 -20.65
C LEU A 493 19.56 11.22 -22.13
N ASN A 494 18.47 11.89 -22.51
CA ASN A 494 18.03 12.09 -23.91
C ASN A 494 18.03 10.82 -24.78
N ILE A 495 17.49 9.71 -24.28
CA ILE A 495 17.31 8.50 -25.11
C ILE A 495 16.30 8.81 -26.21
N VAL A 496 16.80 8.91 -27.45
CA VAL A 496 15.98 9.19 -28.64
C VAL A 496 15.18 7.94 -29.00
N GLY A 497 13.91 8.13 -29.30
CA GLY A 497 12.99 7.07 -29.69
C GLY A 497 11.98 7.55 -30.72
N ILE A 498 11.01 6.70 -31.02
CA ILE A 498 9.84 7.07 -31.83
C ILE A 498 8.69 7.48 -30.92
N GLY A 499 8.09 8.63 -31.19
CA GLY A 499 6.94 9.13 -30.45
C GLY A 499 5.73 8.20 -30.61
N CYS A 500 5.01 7.95 -29.52
CA CYS A 500 3.81 7.13 -29.53
C CYS A 500 2.70 7.71 -28.64
N ASP A 501 1.46 7.30 -28.94
CA ASP A 501 0.29 7.55 -28.11
C ASP A 501 -0.08 6.28 -27.33
N SER A 502 -0.43 6.47 -26.06
CA SER A 502 -0.83 5.40 -25.14
C SER A 502 -1.64 5.97 -23.99
N SER A 503 -2.42 5.13 -23.31
CA SER A 503 -3.06 5.56 -22.07
C SER A 503 -2.06 5.59 -20.92
N VAL A 504 -1.90 6.73 -20.26
CA VAL A 504 -1.14 6.80 -19.00
C VAL A 504 -2.02 6.26 -17.86
N ARG A 505 -1.56 5.21 -17.17
CA ARG A 505 -2.26 4.64 -16.00
C ARG A 505 -1.27 4.12 -14.97
N ASN A 506 -1.78 3.73 -13.81
CA ASN A 506 -1.04 3.11 -12.71
C ASN A 506 -0.75 1.62 -12.99
N TYR A 507 -0.01 1.32 -14.06
CA TYR A 507 0.28 -0.06 -14.46
C TYR A 507 1.18 -0.76 -13.44
N THR A 508 0.65 -1.64 -12.61
CA THR A 508 1.43 -2.47 -11.66
C THR A 508 2.16 -3.61 -12.35
N ASP A 509 1.68 -3.99 -13.54
CA ASP A 509 2.23 -4.99 -14.44
C ASP A 509 2.48 -4.29 -15.79
N PRO A 510 3.72 -4.24 -16.31
CA PRO A 510 3.99 -3.61 -17.60
C PRO A 510 3.37 -4.37 -18.78
N MET A 511 3.01 -5.65 -18.63
CA MET A 511 2.40 -6.47 -19.71
C MET A 511 1.02 -5.95 -20.15
N ILE A 512 0.35 -5.17 -19.31
CA ILE A 512 -0.95 -4.58 -19.63
C ILE A 512 -0.84 -3.17 -20.24
N TYR A 513 0.38 -2.62 -20.35
CA TYR A 513 0.62 -1.37 -21.06
C TYR A 513 0.48 -1.60 -22.57
N GLN A 514 -0.21 -0.69 -23.25
CA GLN A 514 -0.57 -0.82 -24.65
C GLN A 514 -0.39 0.50 -25.38
N ILE A 515 0.17 0.43 -26.58
CA ILE A 515 0.35 1.57 -27.46
C ILE A 515 -0.84 1.65 -28.43
N ASN A 516 -1.47 2.82 -28.48
CA ASN A 516 -2.60 3.10 -29.35
C ASN A 516 -2.15 3.42 -30.78
N ASP A 517 -1.03 4.13 -30.91
CA ASP A 517 -0.50 4.63 -32.19
C ASP A 517 1.01 4.88 -32.12
N ILE A 518 1.69 4.71 -33.25
CA ILE A 518 3.14 4.97 -33.42
C ILE A 518 3.32 6.00 -34.52
N PHE A 519 3.98 7.12 -34.20
CA PHE A 519 4.13 8.25 -35.12
C PHE A 519 5.40 8.09 -35.96
N LEU A 520 5.31 7.37 -37.08
CA LEU A 520 6.44 7.13 -37.98
C LEU A 520 7.15 8.44 -38.40
N GLY A 521 8.48 8.47 -38.23
CA GLY A 521 9.31 9.64 -38.52
C GLY A 521 9.33 10.72 -37.41
N CYS A 522 8.56 10.54 -36.33
CA CYS A 522 8.55 11.45 -35.19
C CYS A 522 9.59 11.02 -34.14
N TYR A 523 10.85 11.36 -34.37
CA TYR A 523 11.94 11.00 -33.46
C TYR A 523 12.05 12.00 -32.30
N ILE A 524 11.81 11.52 -31.08
CA ILE A 524 11.75 12.35 -29.88
C ILE A 524 12.30 11.58 -28.68
N SER A 525 12.89 12.29 -27.72
CA SER A 525 13.28 11.70 -26.43
C SER A 525 12.22 11.91 -25.35
N LEU A 526 12.17 11.02 -24.35
CA LEU A 526 11.34 11.26 -23.17
C LEU A 526 11.79 12.52 -22.40
N SER A 527 13.08 12.83 -22.43
CA SER A 527 13.63 14.09 -21.89
C SER A 527 12.89 15.32 -22.46
N ASP A 528 12.66 15.36 -23.77
CA ASP A 528 11.96 16.47 -24.42
C ASP A 528 10.48 16.53 -24.07
N ILE A 529 9.83 15.37 -23.92
CA ILE A 529 8.45 15.27 -23.43
C ILE A 529 8.35 15.85 -22.02
N LEU A 530 9.28 15.51 -21.13
CA LEU A 530 9.30 15.98 -19.74
C LEU A 530 9.62 17.47 -19.64
N ALA A 531 10.63 17.94 -20.36
CA ALA A 531 11.00 19.35 -20.40
C ALA A 531 9.82 20.21 -20.89
N THR A 532 9.16 19.79 -21.98
CA THR A 532 8.00 20.51 -22.51
C THR A 532 6.82 20.49 -21.55
N THR A 533 6.58 19.36 -20.88
CA THR A 533 5.51 19.26 -19.88
C THR A 533 5.74 20.22 -18.71
N GLU A 534 6.98 20.33 -18.24
CA GLU A 534 7.37 21.28 -17.19
C GLU A 534 7.19 22.74 -17.65
N TYR A 535 7.60 23.07 -18.88
CA TYR A 535 7.42 24.42 -19.43
C TYR A 535 5.95 24.83 -19.57
N ASN A 536 5.05 23.87 -19.72
CA ASN A 536 3.62 24.12 -19.88
C ASN A 536 2.83 23.85 -18.59
N ASN A 537 3.45 24.09 -17.42
CA ASN A 537 2.82 23.96 -16.11
C ASN A 537 2.17 22.57 -15.89
N GLY A 538 2.83 21.52 -16.35
CA GLY A 538 2.37 20.14 -16.22
C GLY A 538 1.47 19.65 -17.37
N GLN A 539 1.14 20.50 -18.35
CA GLN A 539 0.37 20.09 -19.52
C GLN A 539 1.30 19.58 -20.62
N ASN A 540 1.19 18.29 -20.96
CA ASN A 540 1.89 17.79 -22.14
C ASN A 540 1.16 18.25 -23.41
N ILE A 541 1.79 19.14 -24.17
CA ILE A 541 1.28 19.69 -25.42
C ILE A 541 2.07 19.24 -26.65
N LEU A 542 3.09 18.38 -26.48
CA LEU A 542 3.89 17.89 -27.59
C LEU A 542 3.01 17.06 -28.52
N LYS A 543 2.98 17.46 -29.79
CA LYS A 543 2.15 16.84 -30.81
C LYS A 543 3.00 16.37 -31.97
N ASP A 544 2.65 15.22 -32.52
CA ASP A 544 3.22 14.76 -33.77
C ASP A 544 2.90 15.77 -34.89
N PHE A 545 3.89 16.06 -35.73
CA PHE A 545 3.78 17.09 -36.75
C PHE A 545 2.68 16.75 -37.77
N ASN A 546 2.54 15.47 -38.11
CA ASN A 546 1.63 15.00 -39.16
C ASN A 546 0.19 14.85 -38.66
N THR A 547 -0.01 14.10 -37.58
CA THR A 547 -1.33 13.72 -37.08
C THR A 547 -1.93 14.73 -36.11
N LYS A 548 -1.10 15.65 -35.56
CA LYS A 548 -1.45 16.57 -34.46
C LYS A 548 -1.93 15.86 -33.18
N ARG A 549 -1.72 14.54 -33.07
CA ARG A 549 -1.99 13.75 -31.86
C ARG A 549 -0.91 14.01 -30.83
N ILE A 550 -1.27 13.90 -29.55
CA ILE A 550 -0.35 14.13 -28.44
C ILE A 550 0.66 12.99 -28.38
N ILE A 551 1.93 13.32 -28.21
CA ILE A 551 3.00 12.35 -27.98
C ILE A 551 3.07 12.10 -26.49
N VAL A 552 2.64 10.90 -26.08
CA VAL A 552 2.60 10.51 -24.68
C VAL A 552 3.95 9.95 -24.24
N ASN A 553 4.55 9.10 -25.06
CA ASN A 553 5.76 8.38 -24.71
C ASN A 553 6.71 8.29 -25.94
N ALA A 554 7.94 7.83 -25.72
CA ALA A 554 8.92 7.56 -26.76
C ALA A 554 9.42 6.12 -26.60
N ILE A 555 9.34 5.31 -27.67
CA ILE A 555 9.92 3.96 -27.71
C ILE A 555 11.37 4.09 -28.18
N PRO A 556 12.37 3.74 -27.36
CA PRO A 556 13.78 3.98 -27.68
C PRO A 556 14.26 3.29 -28.97
N ILE A 557 15.08 3.98 -29.75
CA ILE A 557 15.71 3.46 -30.98
C ILE A 557 17.20 3.74 -30.90
N PHE A 558 18.01 2.75 -31.28
CA PHE A 558 19.46 2.88 -31.31
C PHE A 558 19.98 2.62 -32.72
N ASP A 559 20.70 3.60 -33.28
CA ASP A 559 21.39 3.43 -34.57
C ASP A 559 22.64 2.55 -34.45
N ASP A 560 23.26 2.49 -33.26
CA ASP A 560 24.34 1.58 -32.91
C ASP A 560 23.99 0.80 -31.64
N GLN A 561 23.85 -0.53 -31.77
CA GLN A 561 23.45 -1.41 -30.68
C GLN A 561 24.48 -1.49 -29.53
N ARG A 562 25.72 -1.02 -29.73
CA ARG A 562 26.69 -0.87 -28.63
C ARG A 562 26.21 0.12 -27.59
N ILE A 563 25.53 1.19 -28.00
CA ILE A 563 24.91 2.17 -27.08
C ILE A 563 23.83 1.49 -26.24
N HIS A 564 22.98 0.68 -26.86
CA HIS A 564 21.93 -0.05 -26.15
C HIS A 564 22.51 -1.03 -25.11
N LYS A 565 23.47 -1.85 -25.53
CA LYS A 565 24.17 -2.82 -24.66
C LYS A 565 24.90 -2.11 -23.51
N PHE A 566 25.49 -0.95 -23.78
CA PHE A 566 26.13 -0.12 -22.77
C PHE A 566 25.13 0.33 -21.70
N LEU A 567 23.97 0.86 -22.09
CA LEU A 567 22.94 1.29 -21.15
C LEU A 567 22.37 0.12 -20.34
N LEU A 568 22.14 -1.05 -20.95
CA LEU A 568 21.68 -2.24 -20.21
C LEU A 568 22.72 -2.74 -19.19
N LYS A 569 24.01 -2.58 -19.50
CA LYS A 569 25.11 -3.01 -18.64
C LYS A 569 25.35 -2.06 -17.47
N TYR A 570 25.32 -0.74 -17.71
CA TYR A 570 25.76 0.27 -16.73
C TYR A 570 24.63 1.15 -16.17
N ALA A 571 23.47 1.19 -16.84
CA ALA A 571 22.32 2.00 -16.46
C ALA A 571 20.95 1.29 -16.61
N PRO A 572 20.80 0.01 -16.20
CA PRO A 572 19.56 -0.72 -16.38
C PRO A 572 18.38 -0.10 -15.63
N LYS A 573 18.58 0.49 -14.45
CA LYS A 573 17.47 1.11 -13.69
C LYS A 573 17.05 2.44 -14.30
N LEU A 574 17.96 3.23 -14.86
CA LEU A 574 17.62 4.43 -15.62
C LEU A 574 16.77 4.10 -16.87
N LEU A 575 17.01 2.94 -17.52
CA LEU A 575 16.14 2.46 -18.60
C LEU A 575 14.72 2.15 -18.10
N GLU A 576 14.62 1.43 -16.97
CA GLU A 576 13.33 1.12 -16.34
C GLU A 576 12.59 2.39 -15.88
N TYR A 577 13.31 3.35 -15.30
CA TYR A 577 12.77 4.63 -14.86
C TYR A 577 12.26 5.46 -16.03
N THR A 578 13.03 5.52 -17.12
CA THR A 578 12.63 6.19 -18.37
C THR A 578 11.35 5.57 -18.90
N ALA A 579 11.31 4.25 -19.07
CA ALA A 579 10.12 3.55 -19.55
C ALA A 579 8.92 3.76 -18.59
N SER A 580 9.15 3.73 -17.27
CA SER A 580 8.10 3.91 -16.27
C SER A 580 7.47 5.29 -16.29
N ILE A 581 8.27 6.36 -16.38
CA ILE A 581 7.75 7.73 -16.51
C ILE A 581 6.92 7.87 -17.80
N GLY A 582 7.37 7.22 -18.87
CA GLY A 582 6.62 7.14 -20.11
C GLY A 582 5.24 6.50 -19.96
N MET A 583 5.16 5.36 -19.27
CA MET A 583 3.92 4.58 -19.10
C MET A 583 2.97 5.14 -18.02
N ARG A 584 3.52 5.70 -16.94
CA ARG A 584 2.80 5.96 -15.68
C ARG A 584 2.91 7.41 -15.19
N ARG A 585 3.76 8.24 -15.82
CA ARG A 585 4.15 9.59 -15.35
C ARG A 585 4.76 9.62 -13.96
N ILE A 586 5.24 8.48 -13.49
CA ILE A 586 5.77 8.29 -12.16
C ILE A 586 7.05 7.48 -12.27
N LEU A 587 8.04 7.90 -11.48
CA LEU A 587 9.27 7.17 -11.22
C LEU A 587 8.98 6.00 -10.27
N VAL A 588 8.94 4.78 -10.80
CA VAL A 588 8.85 3.54 -10.02
C VAL A 588 9.76 2.51 -10.67
N ASP A 589 10.48 1.76 -9.87
CA ASP A 589 11.19 0.56 -10.33
C ASP A 589 10.18 -0.58 -10.48
N ILE A 590 9.72 -0.81 -11.72
CA ILE A 590 8.93 -2.00 -12.04
C ILE A 590 9.73 -2.80 -13.04
N PRO A 591 10.23 -3.99 -12.66
CA PRO A 591 11.04 -4.83 -13.53
C PRO A 591 10.40 -5.05 -14.90
N TYR A 592 11.24 -5.07 -15.93
CA TYR A 592 10.88 -5.36 -17.32
C TYR A 592 9.96 -4.31 -17.97
N THR A 593 9.75 -3.14 -17.35
CA THR A 593 8.98 -2.05 -17.98
C THR A 593 9.63 -1.64 -19.29
N TYR A 594 10.96 -1.55 -19.32
CA TYR A 594 11.73 -1.23 -20.51
C TYR A 594 11.54 -2.26 -21.63
N GLU A 595 11.63 -3.55 -21.28
CA GLU A 595 11.45 -4.66 -22.22
C GLU A 595 10.04 -4.69 -22.82
N TYR A 596 9.01 -4.55 -21.99
CA TYR A 596 7.61 -4.58 -22.45
C TYR A 596 7.21 -3.35 -23.27
N LEU A 597 7.96 -2.23 -23.17
CA LEU A 597 7.76 -1.08 -24.06
C LEU A 597 8.05 -1.44 -25.52
N TYR A 598 9.12 -2.20 -25.78
CA TYR A 598 9.41 -2.73 -27.12
C TYR A 598 8.37 -3.73 -27.57
N GLN A 599 8.00 -4.64 -26.67
CA GLN A 599 7.07 -5.71 -26.97
C GLN A 599 5.71 -5.16 -27.43
N THR A 600 5.13 -4.19 -26.70
CA THR A 600 3.88 -3.56 -27.14
C THR A 600 4.03 -2.79 -28.44
N ALA A 601 5.21 -2.24 -28.76
CA ALA A 601 5.44 -1.54 -30.01
C ALA A 601 5.52 -2.50 -31.21
N ILE A 602 6.17 -3.65 -31.03
CA ILE A 602 6.21 -4.75 -32.00
C ILE A 602 4.79 -5.21 -32.33
N PHE A 603 3.96 -5.50 -31.31
CA PHE A 603 2.57 -5.86 -31.54
C PHE A 603 1.80 -4.81 -32.31
N LYS A 604 1.96 -3.55 -31.92
CA LYS A 604 1.25 -2.45 -32.55
C LYS A 604 1.61 -2.33 -34.04
N LEU A 605 2.87 -2.51 -34.40
CA LEU A 605 3.27 -2.55 -35.81
C LEU A 605 2.74 -3.77 -36.56
N CYS A 606 2.70 -4.95 -35.92
CA CYS A 606 2.05 -6.13 -36.51
C CYS A 606 0.55 -5.86 -36.80
N GLU A 607 -0.16 -5.21 -35.88
CA GLU A 607 -1.55 -4.80 -36.10
C GLU A 607 -1.65 -3.79 -37.25
N ASP A 608 -0.75 -2.80 -37.32
CA ASP A 608 -0.79 -1.77 -38.36
C ASP A 608 -0.39 -2.32 -39.75
N PHE A 609 0.42 -3.39 -39.83
CA PHE A 609 0.74 -4.08 -41.08
C PHE A 609 -0.45 -4.77 -41.74
N SER A 610 -1.53 -5.03 -40.98
CA SER A 610 -2.82 -5.46 -41.57
C SER A 610 -3.48 -4.35 -42.40
N LYS A 611 -3.13 -3.09 -42.14
CA LYS A 611 -3.69 -1.90 -42.80
C LYS A 611 -2.73 -1.32 -43.83
N LYS A 612 -1.44 -1.19 -43.49
CA LYS A 612 -0.43 -0.55 -44.35
C LYS A 612 0.98 -1.05 -44.03
N ARG A 613 1.72 -1.45 -45.06
CA ARG A 613 3.12 -1.93 -44.97
C ARG A 613 4.09 -0.95 -45.63
N SER A 614 4.31 0.20 -45.00
CA SER A 614 5.29 1.17 -45.51
C SER A 614 6.73 0.73 -45.20
N GLU A 615 7.69 1.13 -46.03
CA GLU A 615 9.12 0.84 -45.80
C GLU A 615 9.62 1.38 -44.47
N ALA A 616 9.19 2.60 -44.10
CA ALA A 616 9.51 3.20 -42.81
C ALA A 616 9.00 2.37 -41.62
N ALA A 617 7.79 1.82 -41.71
CA ALA A 617 7.23 0.95 -40.66
C ALA A 617 7.98 -0.39 -40.59
N ILE A 618 8.35 -0.97 -41.73
CA ILE A 618 9.13 -2.21 -41.80
C ILE A 618 10.54 -2.01 -41.20
N GLN A 619 11.20 -0.91 -41.54
CA GLN A 619 12.51 -0.61 -40.97
C GLN A 619 12.43 -0.37 -39.47
N LEU A 620 11.41 0.36 -38.99
CA LEU A 620 11.17 0.53 -37.56
C LEU A 620 10.92 -0.82 -36.88
N PHE A 621 10.07 -1.67 -37.44
CA PHE A 621 9.79 -3.00 -36.90
C PHE A 621 11.07 -3.83 -36.75
N SER A 622 11.94 -3.81 -37.77
CA SER A 622 13.25 -4.47 -37.74
C SER A 622 14.12 -3.96 -36.59
N ASN A 623 14.21 -2.64 -36.41
CA ASN A 623 15.02 -2.04 -35.34
C ASN A 623 14.45 -2.37 -33.94
N LEU A 624 13.12 -2.42 -33.81
CA LEU A 624 12.45 -2.77 -32.55
C LEU A 624 12.62 -4.24 -32.21
N VAL A 625 12.58 -5.15 -33.19
CA VAL A 625 12.82 -6.59 -32.98
C VAL A 625 14.26 -6.80 -32.50
N GLU A 626 15.26 -6.21 -33.17
CA GLU A 626 16.65 -6.30 -32.73
C GLU A 626 16.87 -5.74 -31.32
N SER A 627 16.27 -4.58 -31.03
CA SER A 627 16.35 -3.99 -29.69
C SER A 627 15.66 -4.85 -28.64
N TYR A 628 14.52 -5.46 -28.96
CA TYR A 628 13.80 -6.35 -28.05
C TYR A 628 14.59 -7.62 -27.73
N GLU A 629 15.30 -8.20 -28.70
CA GLU A 629 16.20 -9.34 -28.44
C GLU A 629 17.29 -8.99 -27.44
N ILE A 630 17.88 -7.78 -27.56
CA ILE A 630 18.91 -7.29 -26.65
C ILE A 630 18.33 -7.01 -25.26
N ALA A 631 17.15 -6.37 -25.19
CA ALA A 631 16.50 -5.98 -23.94
C ALA A 631 15.98 -7.19 -23.14
N SER A 632 15.41 -8.18 -23.84
CA SER A 632 14.88 -9.40 -23.20
C SER A 632 15.99 -10.38 -22.80
N GLY A 633 17.09 -10.44 -23.54
CA GLY A 633 18.19 -11.36 -23.26
C GLY A 633 17.69 -12.80 -23.09
N ASN A 634 18.01 -13.40 -21.94
CA ASN A 634 17.64 -14.79 -21.61
C ASN A 634 16.36 -14.90 -20.76
N HIS A 635 15.59 -13.82 -20.62
CA HIS A 635 14.43 -13.77 -19.73
C HIS A 635 13.38 -14.85 -20.05
N PHE A 636 13.18 -15.17 -21.34
CA PHE A 636 12.17 -16.14 -21.80
C PHE A 636 12.71 -17.52 -22.18
N ASP A 637 13.98 -17.84 -21.88
CA ASP A 637 14.56 -19.15 -22.22
C ASP A 637 13.78 -20.31 -21.58
N PHE A 638 13.20 -20.10 -20.40
CA PHE A 638 12.37 -21.10 -19.73
C PHE A 638 11.13 -21.49 -20.55
N LEU A 639 10.58 -20.58 -21.36
CA LEU A 639 9.44 -20.88 -22.25
C LEU A 639 9.89 -21.73 -23.42
N LEU A 640 11.04 -21.42 -24.01
CA LEU A 640 11.62 -22.20 -25.09
C LEU A 640 11.88 -23.64 -24.65
N ASP A 641 12.39 -23.83 -23.42
CA ASP A 641 12.58 -25.14 -22.81
C ASP A 641 11.27 -25.91 -22.61
N ILE A 642 10.20 -25.22 -22.21
CA ILE A 642 8.86 -25.83 -22.03
C ILE A 642 8.27 -26.24 -23.38
N ILE A 643 8.38 -25.40 -24.40
CA ILE A 643 7.85 -25.65 -25.74
C ILE A 643 8.64 -26.78 -26.42
N THR A 644 9.96 -26.72 -26.37
CA THR A 644 10.84 -27.72 -27.01
C THR A 644 10.64 -29.10 -26.40
N ARG A 645 10.49 -29.22 -25.07
CA ARG A 645 10.21 -30.51 -24.43
C ARG A 645 8.87 -31.11 -24.87
N GLN A 646 7.82 -30.31 -24.93
CA GLN A 646 6.51 -30.77 -25.39
C GLN A 646 6.49 -31.11 -26.88
N MET A 647 7.28 -30.39 -27.69
CA MET A 647 7.48 -30.69 -29.11
C MET A 647 8.18 -32.04 -29.29
N ASN A 648 9.29 -32.28 -28.60
CA ASN A 648 10.03 -33.54 -28.70
C ASN A 648 9.18 -34.73 -28.23
N ALA A 649 8.45 -34.58 -27.13
CA ALA A 649 7.51 -35.62 -26.66
C ALA A 649 6.42 -35.94 -27.70
N SER A 650 5.95 -34.93 -28.44
CA SER A 650 4.96 -35.14 -29.51
C SER A 650 5.54 -35.89 -30.71
N ILE A 651 6.81 -35.65 -31.04
CA ILE A 651 7.51 -36.32 -32.15
C ILE A 651 7.80 -37.78 -31.80
N GLU A 652 8.36 -38.04 -30.61
CA GLU A 652 8.69 -39.40 -30.13
C GLU A 652 7.44 -40.31 -30.09
N ASN A 653 6.27 -39.75 -29.74
CA ASN A 653 5.02 -40.50 -29.74
C ASN A 653 4.56 -40.90 -31.16
N ASN A 654 4.73 -40.02 -32.14
CA ASN A 654 4.34 -40.32 -33.52
C ASN A 654 5.22 -41.41 -34.13
N GLU A 655 6.53 -41.35 -33.91
CA GLU A 655 7.48 -42.38 -34.39
C GLU A 655 7.26 -43.75 -33.72
N ASN A 656 6.88 -43.76 -32.44
CA ASN A 656 6.58 -45.00 -31.73
C ASN A 656 5.24 -45.63 -32.16
N ASN A 657 4.26 -44.84 -32.60
CA ASN A 657 2.98 -45.33 -33.10
C ASN A 657 3.11 -46.00 -34.47
N GLU A 658 3.88 -45.40 -35.39
CA GLU A 658 4.13 -45.99 -36.72
C GLU A 658 4.88 -47.33 -36.63
N ASN A 659 5.66 -47.55 -35.57
CA ASN A 659 6.42 -48.79 -35.37
C ASN A 659 5.67 -49.86 -34.53
N ASN A 660 4.55 -49.54 -33.88
CA ASN A 660 3.85 -50.44 -32.93
C ASN A 660 2.43 -50.86 -33.33
N GLU A 661 2.00 -50.68 -34.59
CA GLU A 661 0.67 -51.12 -35.08
C GLU A 661 0.37 -52.63 -34.90
N ASN A 662 1.33 -53.45 -34.43
CA ASN A 662 1.15 -54.89 -34.22
C ASN A 662 1.13 -55.37 -32.75
N ASN A 663 1.13 -54.48 -31.74
CA ASN A 663 1.14 -54.89 -30.31
C ASN A 663 -0.01 -54.29 -29.50
N GLU A 664 -1.18 -54.95 -29.48
CA GLU A 664 -2.42 -54.51 -28.83
C GLU A 664 -2.44 -54.53 -27.27
N ASN A 665 -1.35 -54.87 -26.58
CA ASN A 665 -1.40 -55.20 -25.13
C ASN A 665 -0.47 -54.39 -24.20
N ASN A 666 0.00 -53.19 -24.56
CA ASN A 666 0.94 -52.44 -23.69
C ASN A 666 0.28 -51.31 -22.88
N GLU A 667 0.51 -51.32 -21.56
CA GLU A 667 0.13 -50.33 -20.53
C GLU A 667 0.77 -48.93 -20.71
N ASN A 668 1.38 -48.62 -21.85
CA ASN A 668 2.03 -47.33 -22.15
C ASN A 668 1.08 -46.28 -22.77
N ASN A 669 -0.23 -46.42 -22.56
CA ASN A 669 -1.25 -45.50 -23.13
C ASN A 669 -1.18 -44.06 -22.59
N GLU A 670 -0.48 -43.79 -21.48
CA GLU A 670 -0.37 -42.43 -20.93
C GLU A 670 0.41 -41.47 -21.84
N HIS A 671 1.37 -41.96 -22.63
CA HIS A 671 2.17 -41.07 -23.48
C HIS A 671 1.43 -40.60 -24.73
N ASN A 672 0.53 -41.41 -25.29
CA ASN A 672 -0.25 -41.07 -26.49
C ASN A 672 -1.31 -39.98 -26.26
N GLU A 673 -1.63 -39.64 -25.02
CA GLU A 673 -2.61 -38.57 -24.73
C GLU A 673 -2.03 -37.16 -24.87
N LEU A 674 -0.71 -36.96 -24.77
CA LEU A 674 -0.10 -35.62 -24.74
C LEU A 674 -0.24 -34.84 -26.06
N SER A 675 -0.30 -35.52 -27.20
CA SER A 675 -0.50 -34.87 -28.50
C SER A 675 -1.90 -34.26 -28.65
N LYS A 676 -2.89 -34.79 -27.91
CA LYS A 676 -4.29 -34.34 -27.92
C LYS A 676 -4.51 -33.04 -27.15
N TYR A 677 -3.61 -32.68 -26.24
CA TYR A 677 -3.75 -31.49 -25.40
C TYR A 677 -3.05 -30.26 -25.96
N GLN A 678 -3.49 -29.09 -25.53
CA GLN A 678 -2.82 -27.81 -25.81
C GLN A 678 -1.40 -27.77 -25.25
N ILE A 679 -0.59 -26.87 -25.79
CA ILE A 679 0.77 -26.62 -25.26
C ILE A 679 0.63 -25.89 -23.93
N PHE A 680 1.29 -26.41 -22.90
CA PHE A 680 1.41 -25.72 -21.62
C PHE A 680 2.35 -24.53 -21.76
N LEU A 681 1.85 -23.34 -21.42
CA LEU A 681 2.57 -22.08 -21.53
C LEU A 681 2.79 -21.39 -20.17
N ASN A 682 2.56 -22.08 -19.05
CA ASN A 682 2.74 -21.51 -17.71
C ASN A 682 2.01 -20.17 -17.46
N ASP A 683 0.78 -20.04 -17.97
CA ASP A 683 -0.01 -18.79 -17.96
C ASP A 683 0.68 -17.59 -18.64
N CYS A 684 1.72 -17.82 -19.46
CA CYS A 684 2.33 -16.80 -20.30
C CYS A 684 1.38 -16.40 -21.44
N THR A 685 1.30 -15.09 -21.67
CA THR A 685 0.43 -14.47 -22.66
C THR A 685 1.18 -14.33 -23.97
N ILE A 686 0.50 -13.85 -25.02
CA ILE A 686 1.19 -13.51 -26.26
C ILE A 686 2.37 -12.55 -26.02
N ASP A 687 2.28 -11.67 -25.01
CA ASP A 687 3.32 -10.73 -24.64
C ASP A 687 4.64 -11.37 -24.22
N ASN A 688 4.63 -12.64 -23.82
CA ASN A 688 5.87 -13.36 -23.47
C ASN A 688 6.44 -14.18 -24.63
N MET A 689 5.72 -14.26 -25.75
CA MET A 689 6.01 -15.24 -26.80
C MET A 689 6.89 -14.71 -27.92
N THR A 690 7.07 -13.38 -28.04
CA THR A 690 7.86 -12.81 -29.15
C THR A 690 9.27 -13.36 -29.18
N MET A 691 9.98 -13.39 -28.04
CA MET A 691 11.34 -13.91 -28.00
C MET A 691 11.37 -15.43 -28.27
N ALA A 692 10.39 -16.18 -27.75
CA ALA A 692 10.25 -17.60 -28.05
C ALA A 692 10.01 -17.85 -29.55
N PHE A 693 9.21 -17.03 -30.22
CA PHE A 693 9.02 -17.12 -31.67
C PHE A 693 10.30 -16.81 -32.43
N ILE A 694 11.02 -15.75 -32.07
CA ILE A 694 12.29 -15.40 -32.71
C ILE A 694 13.28 -16.56 -32.60
N ASN A 695 13.43 -17.15 -31.40
CA ASN A 695 14.32 -18.29 -31.18
C ASN A 695 13.89 -19.53 -31.99
N LEU A 696 12.60 -19.85 -32.01
CA LEU A 696 12.08 -20.97 -32.82
C LEU A 696 12.29 -20.76 -34.32
N ILE A 697 12.18 -19.52 -34.83
CA ILE A 697 12.48 -19.17 -36.22
C ILE A 697 13.97 -19.37 -36.51
N LYS A 698 14.85 -18.81 -35.66
CA LYS A 698 16.31 -18.94 -35.81
C LYS A 698 16.77 -20.40 -35.75
N GLU A 699 16.10 -21.23 -34.96
CA GLU A 699 16.36 -22.68 -34.87
C GLU A 699 15.67 -23.51 -35.97
N ASN A 700 14.94 -22.89 -36.91
CA ASN A 700 14.14 -23.55 -37.95
C ASN A 700 13.10 -24.56 -37.40
N LYS A 701 12.55 -24.31 -36.21
CA LYS A 701 11.52 -25.13 -35.54
C LYS A 701 10.11 -24.58 -35.73
N THR A 702 9.77 -24.12 -36.95
CA THR A 702 8.50 -23.43 -37.24
C THR A 702 7.30 -24.38 -37.37
N SER A 703 7.51 -25.69 -37.47
CA SER A 703 6.44 -26.71 -37.60
C SER A 703 5.49 -26.77 -36.40
N ILE A 704 5.91 -26.28 -35.22
CA ILE A 704 5.09 -26.24 -34.00
C ILE A 704 4.09 -25.08 -33.99
N PHE A 705 4.26 -24.08 -34.86
CA PHE A 705 3.50 -22.83 -34.79
C PHE A 705 1.98 -23.04 -34.84
N PRO A 706 1.38 -23.86 -35.70
CA PRO A 706 -0.07 -24.02 -35.72
C PRO A 706 -0.64 -24.41 -34.35
N LYS A 707 -0.05 -25.42 -33.70
CA LYS A 707 -0.49 -25.90 -32.37
C LYS A 707 -0.22 -24.87 -31.28
N LEU A 708 0.93 -24.20 -31.32
CA LEU A 708 1.30 -23.14 -30.38
C LEU A 708 0.36 -21.93 -30.48
N LEU A 709 0.07 -21.50 -31.71
CA LEU A 709 -0.83 -20.39 -32.01
C LEU A 709 -2.27 -20.69 -31.60
N ARG A 710 -2.77 -21.91 -31.81
CA ARG A 710 -4.09 -22.33 -31.28
C ARG A 710 -4.14 -22.26 -29.76
N SER A 711 -3.09 -22.74 -29.08
CA SER A 711 -2.99 -22.71 -27.62
C SER A 711 -2.99 -21.26 -27.09
N LEU A 712 -2.23 -20.37 -27.72
CA LEU A 712 -2.20 -18.94 -27.40
C LEU A 712 -3.53 -18.24 -27.67
N TYR A 713 -4.15 -18.55 -28.82
CA TYR A 713 -5.46 -18.02 -29.17
C TYR A 713 -6.51 -18.38 -28.12
N CYS A 714 -6.57 -19.67 -27.72
CA CYS A 714 -7.48 -20.13 -26.68
C CYS A 714 -7.19 -19.47 -25.32
N HIS A 715 -5.91 -19.27 -24.99
CA HIS A 715 -5.52 -18.60 -23.74
C HIS A 715 -5.97 -17.13 -23.70
N GLU A 716 -5.80 -16.38 -24.80
CA GLU A 716 -6.26 -14.99 -24.86
C GLU A 716 -7.79 -14.86 -24.88
N VAL A 717 -8.49 -15.77 -25.57
CA VAL A 717 -9.97 -15.87 -25.49
C VAL A 717 -10.41 -16.11 -24.04
N TYR A 718 -9.75 -17.03 -23.32
CA TYR A 718 -10.02 -17.26 -21.89
C TYR A 718 -9.80 -16.00 -21.05
N ARG A 719 -8.72 -15.25 -21.25
CA ARG A 719 -8.44 -14.01 -20.50
C ARG A 719 -9.51 -12.95 -20.74
N MET A 720 -9.95 -12.81 -22.00
CA MET A 720 -11.03 -11.89 -22.36
C MET A 720 -12.35 -12.31 -21.71
N LEU A 721 -12.72 -13.59 -21.79
CA LEU A 721 -13.91 -14.14 -21.15
C LEU A 721 -13.89 -13.99 -19.63
N LYS A 722 -12.74 -14.20 -18.99
CA LYS A 722 -12.59 -14.01 -17.55
C LYS A 722 -12.91 -12.56 -17.15
N LYS A 723 -12.51 -11.56 -17.94
CA LYS A 723 -12.88 -10.15 -17.70
C LYS A 723 -14.37 -9.93 -17.84
N LEU A 724 -15.00 -10.50 -18.88
CA LEU A 724 -16.44 -10.43 -19.07
C LEU A 724 -17.21 -11.05 -17.88
N ILE A 725 -16.81 -12.23 -17.41
CA ILE A 725 -17.41 -12.89 -16.25
C ILE A 725 -17.26 -12.05 -14.97
N VAL A 726 -16.12 -11.38 -14.80
CA VAL A 726 -15.89 -10.47 -13.66
C VAL A 726 -16.85 -9.28 -13.71
N ILE A 727 -17.08 -8.68 -14.89
CA ILE A 727 -18.05 -7.60 -15.08
C ILE A 727 -19.47 -8.05 -14.67
N HIS A 728 -19.79 -9.33 -14.89
CA HIS A 728 -21.06 -9.95 -14.48
C HIS A 728 -21.01 -10.66 -13.12
N ASN A 729 -20.10 -10.25 -12.22
CA ASN A 729 -20.00 -10.73 -10.83
C ASN A 729 -19.92 -12.26 -10.67
N TYR A 730 -19.27 -12.96 -11.61
CA TYR A 730 -19.15 -14.42 -11.59
C TYR A 730 -20.50 -15.16 -11.55
N SER A 731 -21.56 -14.58 -12.14
CA SER A 731 -22.88 -15.22 -12.20
C SER A 731 -22.84 -16.49 -13.05
N GLU A 732 -23.12 -17.65 -12.44
CA GLU A 732 -23.33 -18.92 -13.15
C GLU A 732 -24.52 -18.81 -14.12
N GLU A 733 -25.55 -18.04 -13.76
CA GLU A 733 -26.72 -17.79 -14.60
C GLU A 733 -26.33 -17.04 -15.88
N PHE A 734 -25.42 -16.05 -15.79
CA PHE A 734 -24.90 -15.35 -16.97
C PHE A 734 -24.16 -16.32 -17.89
N ILE A 735 -23.26 -17.14 -17.35
CA ILE A 735 -22.46 -18.10 -18.14
C ILE A 735 -23.39 -19.10 -18.83
N GLN A 736 -24.33 -19.66 -18.07
CA GLN A 736 -25.30 -20.62 -18.58
C GLN A 736 -26.18 -20.00 -19.67
N SER A 737 -26.79 -18.84 -19.40
CA SER A 737 -27.64 -18.14 -20.37
C SER A 737 -26.87 -17.75 -21.64
N TYR A 738 -25.62 -17.31 -21.51
CA TYR A 738 -24.78 -16.97 -22.66
C TYR A 738 -24.44 -18.20 -23.49
N LEU A 739 -24.08 -19.31 -22.85
CA LEU A 739 -23.82 -20.59 -23.54
C LEU A 739 -25.08 -21.12 -24.23
N GLU A 740 -26.24 -21.00 -23.59
CA GLU A 740 -27.52 -21.42 -24.16
C GLU A 740 -27.84 -20.64 -25.44
N ASP A 741 -27.66 -19.32 -25.43
CA ASP A 741 -27.84 -18.46 -26.60
C ASP A 741 -26.80 -18.76 -27.69
N LEU A 742 -25.51 -18.86 -27.32
CA LEU A 742 -24.42 -19.14 -28.27
C LEU A 742 -24.58 -20.49 -28.98
N LEU A 743 -25.01 -21.52 -28.26
CA LEU A 743 -25.13 -22.90 -28.75
C LEU A 743 -26.55 -23.23 -29.24
N GLY A 744 -27.48 -22.28 -29.19
CA GLY A 744 -28.87 -22.50 -29.59
C GLY A 744 -29.55 -23.61 -28.78
N ILE A 745 -29.25 -23.69 -27.48
CA ILE A 745 -29.86 -24.67 -26.57
C ILE A 745 -31.30 -24.23 -26.30
N ASP A 746 -32.23 -25.07 -26.70
CA ASP A 746 -33.67 -24.86 -26.50
C ASP A 746 -34.22 -26.03 -25.68
N TYR A 747 -34.34 -25.83 -24.37
CA TYR A 747 -34.91 -26.83 -23.48
C TYR A 747 -36.38 -27.10 -23.78
N GLU A 748 -37.15 -26.13 -24.28
CA GLU A 748 -38.57 -26.38 -24.57
C GLU A 748 -38.74 -27.31 -25.77
N LYS A 749 -37.90 -27.14 -26.80
CA LYS A 749 -37.97 -27.94 -28.02
C LYS A 749 -37.28 -29.30 -27.89
N ASN A 750 -36.14 -29.37 -27.20
CA ASN A 750 -35.25 -30.53 -27.24
C ASN A 750 -35.05 -31.24 -25.90
N LYS A 751 -35.75 -30.86 -24.82
CA LYS A 751 -35.65 -31.58 -23.55
C LYS A 751 -36.10 -33.03 -23.70
N THR A 752 -35.47 -33.91 -22.93
CA THR A 752 -35.93 -35.28 -22.73
C THR A 752 -37.26 -35.23 -21.98
N ASN A 753 -38.30 -35.84 -22.55
CA ASN A 753 -39.63 -35.84 -21.94
C ASN A 753 -39.59 -36.51 -20.57
N ILE A 754 -40.19 -35.84 -19.58
CA ILE A 754 -40.38 -36.46 -18.27
C ILE A 754 -41.45 -37.56 -18.40
N PRO A 755 -41.19 -38.80 -17.97
CA PRO A 755 -42.22 -39.83 -17.97
C PRO A 755 -43.41 -39.45 -17.07
N GLU A 756 -44.58 -40.04 -17.30
CA GLU A 756 -45.76 -39.84 -16.46
C GLU A 756 -45.50 -40.22 -14.98
N LEU A 757 -46.32 -39.70 -14.06
CA LEU A 757 -46.19 -40.02 -12.63
C LEU A 757 -46.22 -41.54 -12.40
N PHE A 758 -45.30 -42.02 -11.57
CA PHE A 758 -45.05 -43.42 -11.20
C PHE A 758 -44.49 -44.31 -12.31
N HIS A 759 -44.13 -43.74 -13.46
CA HIS A 759 -43.38 -44.40 -14.52
C HIS A 759 -41.91 -43.95 -14.53
N TYR A 760 -41.00 -44.86 -14.85
CA TYR A 760 -39.56 -44.61 -14.92
C TYR A 760 -39.02 -44.97 -16.31
N GLU A 761 -38.11 -44.15 -16.81
CA GLU A 761 -37.38 -44.42 -18.05
C GLU A 761 -35.96 -44.84 -17.69
N GLU A 762 -35.57 -46.07 -18.05
CA GLU A 762 -34.28 -46.64 -17.65
C GLU A 762 -33.08 -46.02 -18.38
N ASN A 763 -33.30 -45.50 -19.59
CA ASN A 763 -32.23 -45.00 -20.46
C ASN A 763 -32.66 -43.70 -21.17
N PRO A 764 -32.81 -42.59 -20.43
CA PRO A 764 -33.13 -41.30 -21.04
C PRO A 764 -32.05 -40.93 -22.05
N LYS A 765 -32.46 -40.52 -23.26
CA LYS A 765 -31.56 -39.97 -24.27
C LYS A 765 -31.59 -38.45 -24.19
N PHE A 766 -30.41 -37.85 -24.09
CA PHE A 766 -30.26 -36.40 -24.01
C PHE A 766 -29.83 -35.85 -25.38
N CYS A 767 -30.32 -34.65 -25.71
CA CYS A 767 -29.92 -33.96 -26.92
C CYS A 767 -28.45 -33.54 -26.83
N ASP A 768 -27.68 -33.78 -27.89
CA ASP A 768 -26.30 -33.33 -28.06
C ASP A 768 -26.14 -32.37 -29.25
N ASN A 769 -27.23 -32.11 -30.00
CA ASN A 769 -27.22 -31.22 -31.14
C ASN A 769 -27.18 -29.75 -30.71
N TYR A 770 -26.50 -28.93 -31.52
CA TYR A 770 -26.38 -27.48 -31.31
C TYR A 770 -26.36 -26.72 -32.63
N THR A 771 -26.69 -25.44 -32.56
CA THR A 771 -26.56 -24.51 -33.68
C THR A 771 -25.84 -23.27 -33.20
N ILE A 772 -24.78 -22.85 -33.90
CA ILE A 772 -24.01 -21.68 -33.50
C ILE A 772 -24.83 -20.41 -33.78
N ASN A 773 -25.06 -19.59 -32.76
CA ASN A 773 -25.53 -18.23 -32.93
C ASN A 773 -24.35 -17.32 -33.34
N ILE A 774 -24.18 -17.13 -34.65
CA ILE A 774 -23.08 -16.33 -35.23
C ILE A 774 -23.15 -14.87 -34.78
N ASP A 775 -24.35 -14.31 -34.64
CA ASP A 775 -24.52 -12.92 -34.18
C ASP A 775 -24.01 -12.77 -32.74
N LYS A 776 -24.29 -13.75 -31.87
CA LYS A 776 -23.79 -13.76 -30.50
C LYS A 776 -22.27 -13.93 -30.42
N LEU A 777 -21.72 -14.80 -31.27
CA LEU A 777 -20.27 -14.96 -31.39
C LEU A 777 -19.61 -13.65 -31.87
N ASN A 778 -20.19 -12.98 -32.87
CA ASN A 778 -19.69 -11.71 -33.39
C ASN A 778 -19.85 -10.57 -32.39
N GLU A 779 -20.92 -10.54 -31.59
CA GLU A 779 -21.12 -9.60 -30.49
C GLU A 779 -19.89 -9.62 -29.55
N PHE A 780 -19.40 -10.81 -29.20
CA PHE A 780 -18.21 -10.96 -28.37
C PHE A 780 -16.93 -10.38 -29.02
N TYR A 781 -16.69 -10.66 -30.30
CA TYR A 781 -15.58 -10.09 -31.05
C TYR A 781 -15.78 -8.58 -31.38
N SER A 782 -16.94 -8.02 -31.05
CA SER A 782 -17.20 -6.57 -31.13
C SER A 782 -17.15 -5.86 -29.77
N PHE A 783 -17.28 -6.60 -28.66
CA PHE A 783 -17.42 -6.06 -27.30
C PHE A 783 -16.26 -5.13 -26.92
N GLU A 784 -15.05 -5.47 -27.35
CA GLU A 784 -13.91 -4.56 -27.36
C GLU A 784 -13.14 -4.76 -28.67
N GLU A 785 -13.38 -3.89 -29.66
CA GLU A 785 -12.72 -3.87 -30.98
C GLU A 785 -11.20 -4.08 -30.87
N TYR A 786 -10.63 -3.52 -29.80
CA TYR A 786 -9.22 -3.69 -29.42
C TYR A 786 -8.80 -5.16 -29.20
N TYR A 787 -9.46 -5.90 -28.30
CA TYR A 787 -9.04 -7.28 -27.99
C TYR A 787 -9.29 -8.23 -29.16
N SER A 788 -10.36 -8.00 -29.91
CA SER A 788 -10.68 -8.78 -31.10
C SER A 788 -9.61 -8.63 -32.18
N SER A 789 -9.20 -7.38 -32.48
CA SER A 789 -8.09 -7.10 -33.39
C SER A 789 -6.84 -7.84 -32.93
N ARG A 790 -6.49 -7.71 -31.64
CA ARG A 790 -5.29 -8.32 -31.08
C ARG A 790 -5.29 -9.85 -31.13
N ILE A 791 -6.38 -10.50 -30.69
CA ILE A 791 -6.51 -11.97 -30.69
C ILE A 791 -6.34 -12.53 -32.10
N ASN A 792 -6.92 -11.87 -33.09
CA ASN A 792 -6.82 -12.34 -34.46
C ASN A 792 -5.48 -11.99 -35.12
N THR A 793 -4.74 -10.98 -34.64
CA THR A 793 -3.36 -10.70 -35.10
C THR A 793 -2.36 -11.77 -34.63
N ILE A 794 -2.62 -12.46 -33.51
CA ILE A 794 -1.72 -13.47 -32.91
C ILE A 794 -1.12 -14.43 -33.96
N PRO A 795 -1.91 -15.07 -34.84
CA PRO A 795 -1.37 -16.10 -35.73
C PRO A 795 -0.45 -15.58 -36.83
N PHE A 796 -0.43 -14.27 -37.07
CA PHE A 796 0.40 -13.65 -38.10
C PHE A 796 1.74 -13.14 -37.57
N ILE A 797 1.90 -13.02 -36.26
CA ILE A 797 3.13 -12.49 -35.63
C ILE A 797 4.36 -13.29 -36.02
N PRO A 798 4.37 -14.64 -35.96
CA PRO A 798 5.55 -15.41 -36.37
C PRO A 798 5.94 -15.14 -37.83
N SER A 799 4.97 -14.95 -38.73
CA SER A 799 5.26 -14.65 -40.14
C SER A 799 5.88 -13.27 -40.33
N TYR A 800 5.45 -12.26 -39.57
CA TYR A 800 6.10 -10.94 -39.58
C TYR A 800 7.53 -11.00 -39.04
N LEU A 801 7.75 -11.76 -37.94
CA LEU A 801 9.07 -11.95 -37.36
C LEU A 801 9.99 -12.73 -38.31
N GLU A 802 9.50 -13.78 -38.96
CA GLU A 802 10.26 -14.55 -39.94
C GLU A 802 10.65 -13.68 -41.14
N ALA A 803 9.70 -12.89 -41.65
CA ALA A 803 9.96 -11.98 -42.76
C ALA A 803 10.97 -10.89 -42.40
N VAL A 804 10.91 -10.32 -41.19
CA VAL A 804 11.86 -9.25 -40.80
C VAL A 804 13.28 -9.76 -40.55
N LEU A 805 13.42 -11.04 -40.19
CA LEU A 805 14.71 -11.70 -40.01
C LEU A 805 15.35 -12.17 -41.33
N SER A 806 14.63 -12.04 -42.46
CA SER A 806 15.18 -12.35 -43.78
C SER A 806 16.10 -11.25 -44.32
N ASP A 807 17.03 -11.62 -45.21
CA ASP A 807 17.96 -10.67 -45.84
C ASP A 807 17.26 -9.52 -46.57
N ASN A 808 16.11 -9.80 -47.23
CA ASN A 808 15.29 -8.81 -47.91
C ASN A 808 13.96 -8.59 -47.18
N LYS A 809 14.07 -8.10 -45.94
CA LYS A 809 12.94 -7.82 -45.04
C LYS A 809 11.82 -6.96 -45.62
N ILE A 810 12.15 -5.99 -46.49
CA ILE A 810 11.15 -5.10 -47.10
C ILE A 810 10.24 -5.89 -48.04
N ASP A 811 10.83 -6.62 -48.98
CA ASP A 811 10.06 -7.41 -49.94
C ASP A 811 9.37 -8.58 -49.25
N ALA A 812 10.02 -9.22 -48.28
CA ALA A 812 9.43 -10.30 -47.50
C ALA A 812 8.14 -9.86 -46.80
N ILE A 813 8.14 -8.74 -46.06
CA ILE A 813 6.94 -8.25 -45.37
C ILE A 813 5.88 -7.74 -46.35
N LYS A 814 6.27 -7.04 -47.43
CA LYS A 814 5.32 -6.58 -48.45
C LYS A 814 4.60 -7.75 -49.13
N ASN A 815 5.27 -8.88 -49.29
CA ASN A 815 4.73 -10.08 -49.95
C ASN A 815 4.01 -11.06 -49.01
N LEU A 816 3.96 -10.80 -47.70
CA LEU A 816 3.18 -11.64 -46.78
C LEU A 816 1.69 -11.64 -47.15
N GLU A 817 1.01 -12.74 -46.85
CA GLU A 817 -0.42 -12.85 -47.10
C GLU A 817 -1.22 -11.78 -46.33
N ASP A 818 -2.33 -11.32 -46.91
CA ASP A 818 -3.20 -10.35 -46.24
C ASP A 818 -3.93 -10.96 -45.04
N TYR A 819 -4.26 -10.11 -44.09
CA TYR A 819 -5.06 -10.49 -42.93
C TYR A 819 -6.51 -10.77 -43.37
N ASN A 820 -6.89 -12.05 -43.40
CA ASN A 820 -8.26 -12.50 -43.65
C ASN A 820 -8.50 -13.88 -43.02
N ASP A 821 -9.78 -14.28 -42.93
CA ASP A 821 -10.18 -15.53 -42.28
C ASP A 821 -9.57 -16.79 -42.93
N SER A 822 -9.30 -16.79 -44.24
CA SER A 822 -8.67 -17.91 -44.94
C SER A 822 -7.21 -18.09 -44.49
N ASN A 823 -6.47 -17.00 -44.42
CA ASN A 823 -5.06 -17.03 -44.02
C ASN A 823 -4.92 -17.25 -42.51
N LEU A 824 -5.88 -16.78 -41.71
CA LEU A 824 -5.97 -17.08 -40.29
C LEU A 824 -6.17 -18.59 -40.04
N LYS A 825 -7.06 -19.24 -40.79
CA LYS A 825 -7.23 -20.71 -40.74
C LYS A 825 -5.95 -21.45 -41.09
N LYS A 826 -5.24 -20.99 -42.12
CA LYS A 826 -3.96 -21.56 -42.57
C LYS A 826 -2.88 -21.43 -41.48
N ALA A 827 -2.72 -20.25 -40.87
CA ALA A 827 -1.77 -20.02 -39.80
C ALA A 827 -2.07 -20.86 -38.54
N LEU A 828 -3.35 -21.02 -38.21
CA LEU A 828 -3.81 -21.89 -37.13
C LEU A 828 -3.76 -23.38 -37.48
N GLY A 829 -3.46 -23.75 -38.73
CA GLY A 829 -3.45 -25.13 -39.21
C GLY A 829 -4.77 -25.87 -39.00
N ILE A 830 -5.91 -25.20 -39.19
CA ILE A 830 -7.25 -25.79 -39.10
C ILE A 830 -7.86 -25.98 -40.49
N ASN A 831 -8.52 -27.12 -40.69
CA ASN A 831 -9.13 -27.50 -41.97
C ASN A 831 -10.66 -27.32 -42.03
N TYR A 832 -11.28 -26.79 -40.96
CA TYR A 832 -12.72 -26.56 -40.85
C TYR A 832 -13.06 -25.07 -40.69
N ASP A 833 -14.34 -24.72 -40.57
CA ASP A 833 -14.80 -23.32 -40.53
C ASP A 833 -14.27 -22.55 -39.29
N LEU A 834 -13.83 -21.31 -39.50
CA LEU A 834 -13.23 -20.48 -38.44
C LEU A 834 -14.24 -20.14 -37.34
N SER A 835 -15.53 -20.00 -37.67
CA SER A 835 -16.60 -19.72 -36.71
C SER A 835 -16.74 -20.85 -35.70
N TYR A 836 -16.58 -22.10 -36.13
CA TYR A 836 -16.54 -23.25 -35.22
C TYR A 836 -15.29 -23.21 -34.33
N PHE A 837 -14.12 -22.89 -34.87
CA PHE A 837 -12.90 -22.78 -34.06
C PHE A 837 -13.04 -21.71 -32.97
N ARG A 838 -13.53 -20.53 -33.33
CA ARG A 838 -13.81 -19.43 -32.40
C ARG A 838 -14.82 -19.85 -31.33
N MET A 839 -15.91 -20.52 -31.74
CA MET A 839 -16.91 -21.06 -30.81
C MET A 839 -16.31 -22.11 -29.87
N PHE A 840 -15.49 -23.04 -30.36
CA PHE A 840 -14.83 -24.04 -29.53
C PHE A 840 -13.89 -23.43 -28.49
N ALA A 841 -13.08 -22.43 -28.88
CA ALA A 841 -12.20 -21.71 -27.95
C ALA A 841 -13.01 -21.04 -26.84
N PHE A 842 -14.14 -20.46 -27.20
CA PHE A 842 -15.04 -19.76 -26.29
C PHE A 842 -15.74 -20.72 -25.31
N VAL A 843 -16.29 -21.81 -25.83
CA VAL A 843 -16.93 -22.87 -25.04
C VAL A 843 -15.93 -23.53 -24.09
N GLN A 844 -14.73 -23.84 -24.56
CA GLN A 844 -13.65 -24.38 -23.72
C GLN A 844 -13.31 -23.41 -22.57
N ALA A 845 -13.19 -22.11 -22.85
CA ALA A 845 -12.91 -21.11 -21.82
C ALA A 845 -14.03 -20.99 -20.76
N PHE A 846 -15.30 -21.16 -21.13
CA PHE A 846 -16.41 -21.20 -20.17
C PHE A 846 -16.46 -22.49 -19.35
N PHE A 847 -16.06 -23.63 -19.91
CA PHE A 847 -16.11 -24.91 -19.20
C PHE A 847 -14.94 -25.09 -18.23
N TYR A 848 -13.74 -24.62 -18.59
CA TYR A 848 -12.53 -24.80 -17.79
C TYR A 848 -12.09 -23.49 -17.15
N ARG A 849 -12.87 -22.99 -16.18
CA ARG A 849 -12.69 -21.64 -15.61
C ARG A 849 -11.53 -21.56 -14.64
N LYS A 850 -11.32 -22.62 -13.85
CA LYS A 850 -10.29 -22.66 -12.81
C LYS A 850 -8.96 -23.11 -13.39
N LYS A 851 -7.86 -22.56 -12.86
CA LYS A 851 -6.50 -22.97 -13.25
C LYS A 851 -6.30 -24.49 -13.12
N VAL A 852 -6.79 -25.09 -12.03
CA VAL A 852 -6.68 -26.54 -11.76
C VAL A 852 -7.45 -27.44 -12.74
N GLU A 853 -8.46 -26.89 -13.41
CA GLU A 853 -9.24 -27.59 -14.45
C GLU A 853 -8.52 -27.54 -15.80
N ARG A 854 -7.72 -26.50 -16.05
CA ARG A 854 -6.98 -26.30 -17.31
C ARG A 854 -5.59 -26.91 -17.33
N ILE A 855 -4.91 -26.91 -16.18
CA ILE A 855 -3.46 -27.13 -16.09
C ILE A 855 -3.15 -28.18 -15.01
N ASP A 856 -2.22 -29.07 -15.31
CA ASP A 856 -1.46 -29.81 -14.30
C ASP A 856 -0.08 -29.14 -14.13
N GLU A 857 0.05 -28.33 -13.08
CA GLU A 857 1.25 -27.52 -12.84
C GLU A 857 2.45 -28.39 -12.41
N THR A 858 2.19 -29.57 -11.83
CA THR A 858 3.25 -30.50 -11.42
C THR A 858 3.85 -31.19 -12.63
N LYS A 859 3.00 -31.66 -13.55
CA LYS A 859 3.42 -32.30 -14.80
C LYS A 859 3.80 -31.30 -15.89
N LYS A 860 3.46 -30.01 -15.74
CA LYS A 860 3.64 -28.94 -16.74
C LYS A 860 2.94 -29.27 -18.07
N VAL A 861 1.69 -29.74 -17.99
CA VAL A 861 0.87 -30.11 -19.16
C VAL A 861 -0.53 -29.48 -19.06
N MET A 862 -1.17 -29.29 -20.21
CA MET A 862 -2.58 -28.87 -20.26
C MET A 862 -3.50 -30.08 -20.09
N LYS A 863 -4.65 -29.87 -19.46
CA LYS A 863 -5.74 -30.85 -19.34
C LYS A 863 -6.85 -30.67 -20.38
N ILE A 864 -6.77 -29.56 -21.12
CA ILE A 864 -7.75 -29.20 -22.16
C ILE A 864 -7.22 -29.60 -23.53
N ILE A 865 -8.12 -30.15 -24.35
CA ILE A 865 -7.79 -30.62 -25.68
C ILE A 865 -7.37 -29.46 -26.59
N ASP A 866 -6.46 -29.73 -27.51
CA ASP A 866 -6.17 -28.87 -28.63
C ASP A 866 -7.36 -28.93 -29.60
N ILE A 867 -7.99 -27.79 -29.84
CA ILE A 867 -9.14 -27.68 -30.74
C ILE A 867 -8.69 -27.55 -32.21
N GLY A 868 -7.59 -28.21 -32.58
CA GLY A 868 -7.14 -28.27 -33.97
C GLY A 868 -7.91 -29.30 -34.80
N ASP A 869 -8.43 -30.34 -34.13
CA ASP A 869 -9.25 -31.39 -34.72
C ASP A 869 -10.75 -31.11 -34.51
N PHE A 870 -11.52 -31.10 -35.60
CA PHE A 870 -12.94 -30.78 -35.55
C PHE A 870 -13.74 -31.83 -34.77
N GLU A 871 -13.47 -33.11 -34.96
CA GLU A 871 -14.28 -34.19 -34.37
C GLU A 871 -14.11 -34.24 -32.85
N GLU A 872 -12.87 -34.13 -32.36
CA GLU A 872 -12.58 -34.06 -30.92
C GLU A 872 -13.16 -32.79 -30.28
N ALA A 873 -13.01 -31.63 -30.94
CA ALA A 873 -13.58 -30.38 -30.44
C ALA A 873 -15.12 -30.40 -30.44
N ASN A 874 -15.73 -30.93 -31.49
CA ASN A 874 -17.17 -31.12 -31.60
C ASN A 874 -17.70 -32.09 -30.55
N LYS A 875 -17.01 -33.22 -30.34
CA LYS A 875 -17.32 -34.20 -29.30
C LYS A 875 -17.30 -33.56 -27.90
N MET A 876 -16.29 -32.76 -27.58
CA MET A 876 -16.22 -32.01 -26.32
C MET A 876 -17.47 -31.13 -26.11
N VAL A 877 -17.91 -30.39 -27.13
CA VAL A 877 -19.11 -29.56 -27.04
C VAL A 877 -20.37 -30.42 -26.85
N LYS A 878 -20.54 -31.46 -27.68
CA LYS A 878 -21.68 -32.38 -27.63
C LYS A 878 -21.84 -33.08 -26.28
N GLU A 879 -20.75 -33.61 -25.73
CA GLU A 879 -20.73 -34.22 -24.40
C GLU A 879 -21.19 -33.25 -23.33
N LYS A 880 -20.79 -31.97 -23.45
CA LYS A 880 -21.18 -30.97 -22.47
C LYS A 880 -22.62 -30.50 -22.62
N ILE A 881 -23.14 -30.40 -23.84
CA ILE A 881 -24.56 -30.13 -24.08
C ILE A 881 -25.42 -31.28 -23.55
N CYS A 882 -25.02 -32.52 -23.78
CA CYS A 882 -25.65 -33.69 -23.21
C CYS A 882 -25.70 -33.61 -21.68
N GLN A 883 -24.61 -33.21 -21.01
CA GLN A 883 -24.59 -32.97 -19.56
C GLN A 883 -25.53 -31.83 -19.12
N LEU A 884 -25.70 -30.76 -19.91
CA LEU A 884 -26.64 -29.68 -19.59
C LEU A 884 -28.09 -30.17 -19.63
N TYR A 885 -28.49 -30.90 -20.69
CA TYR A 885 -29.81 -31.51 -20.78
C TYR A 885 -30.03 -32.57 -19.70
N GLN A 886 -29.01 -33.38 -19.38
CA GLN A 886 -29.06 -34.34 -18.29
C GLN A 886 -29.31 -33.64 -16.94
N SER A 887 -28.57 -32.57 -16.64
CA SER A 887 -28.74 -31.83 -15.39
C SER A 887 -30.14 -31.19 -15.29
N GLN A 888 -30.68 -30.68 -16.41
CA GLN A 888 -32.04 -30.16 -16.46
C GLN A 888 -33.07 -31.27 -16.24
N TYR A 889 -32.92 -32.42 -16.89
CA TYR A 889 -33.78 -33.59 -16.69
C TYR A 889 -33.75 -34.09 -15.24
N GLU A 890 -32.58 -34.16 -14.61
CA GLU A 890 -32.43 -34.56 -13.21
C GLU A 890 -33.17 -33.59 -12.26
N LYS A 891 -33.13 -32.28 -12.52
CA LYS A 891 -33.90 -31.28 -11.75
C LYS A 891 -35.41 -31.48 -11.90
N GLU A 892 -35.86 -31.78 -13.11
CA GLU A 892 -37.26 -32.03 -13.42
C GLU A 892 -37.75 -33.36 -12.82
N ILE A 893 -36.95 -34.43 -12.89
CA ILE A 893 -37.21 -35.71 -12.22
C ILE A 893 -37.25 -35.53 -10.71
N ALA A 894 -36.34 -34.77 -10.11
CA ALA A 894 -36.39 -34.49 -8.67
C ALA A 894 -37.70 -33.77 -8.27
N THR A 895 -38.20 -32.89 -9.14
CA THR A 895 -39.48 -32.19 -8.95
C THR A 895 -40.66 -33.16 -9.09
N LYS A 896 -40.63 -34.05 -10.07
CA LYS A 896 -41.61 -35.12 -10.26
C LYS A 896 -41.63 -36.08 -9.06
N ASP A 897 -40.48 -36.59 -8.65
CA ASP A 897 -40.31 -37.48 -7.50
C ASP A 897 -40.90 -36.88 -6.23
N LYS A 898 -40.69 -35.59 -6.01
CA LYS A 898 -41.27 -34.87 -4.87
C LYS A 898 -42.81 -34.89 -4.93
N LYS A 899 -43.41 -34.68 -6.10
CA LYS A 899 -44.87 -34.75 -6.30
C LYS A 899 -45.41 -36.17 -6.10
N GLU A 900 -44.71 -37.19 -6.59
CA GLU A 900 -45.10 -38.60 -6.40
C GLU A 900 -45.08 -39.03 -4.94
N ILE A 901 -44.03 -38.62 -4.21
CA ILE A 901 -43.91 -38.84 -2.77
C ILE A 901 -45.03 -38.12 -2.02
N GLU A 902 -45.42 -36.92 -2.46
CA GLU A 902 -46.53 -36.19 -1.87
C GLU A 902 -47.87 -36.91 -2.08
N ILE A 903 -48.17 -37.35 -3.32
CA ILE A 903 -49.38 -38.09 -3.67
C ILE A 903 -49.48 -39.39 -2.85
N LEU A 904 -48.42 -40.21 -2.84
CA LEU A 904 -48.40 -41.44 -2.05
C LEU A 904 -48.41 -41.17 -0.55
N GLY A 905 -47.82 -40.06 -0.11
CA GLY A 905 -47.92 -39.61 1.28
C GLY A 905 -49.36 -39.34 1.67
N ASP A 906 -50.12 -38.64 0.83
CA ASP A 906 -51.53 -38.32 1.07
C ASP A 906 -52.41 -39.58 1.07
N GLU A 907 -52.21 -40.46 0.10
CA GLU A 907 -52.91 -41.75 0.03
C GLU A 907 -52.61 -42.64 1.25
N LEU A 908 -51.35 -42.74 1.65
CA LEU A 908 -50.93 -43.48 2.85
C LEU A 908 -51.64 -42.94 4.08
N VAL A 909 -51.70 -41.62 4.23
CA VAL A 909 -52.39 -40.96 5.35
C VAL A 909 -53.88 -41.30 5.33
N GLU A 910 -54.56 -41.25 4.19
CA GLU A 910 -55.98 -41.63 4.10
C GLU A 910 -56.22 -43.09 4.48
N LEU A 911 -55.38 -44.01 4.00
CA LEU A 911 -55.46 -45.43 4.35
C LEU A 911 -55.23 -45.67 5.85
N MET A 912 -54.27 -44.95 6.44
CA MET A 912 -53.98 -45.02 7.87
C MET A 912 -55.12 -44.45 8.72
N ILE A 913 -55.74 -43.36 8.29
CA ILE A 913 -56.88 -42.76 9.00
C ILE A 913 -58.12 -43.67 8.93
N SER A 914 -58.43 -44.22 7.76
CA SER A 914 -59.65 -45.01 7.51
C SER A 914 -59.60 -46.46 7.99
N CYS A 915 -58.43 -47.05 8.23
CA CYS A 915 -58.33 -48.46 8.64
C CYS A 915 -58.89 -48.72 10.05
N ASP A 916 -59.62 -49.81 10.22
CA ASP A 916 -60.28 -50.24 11.47
C ASP A 916 -59.53 -51.38 12.18
N ASP A 917 -58.33 -51.74 11.71
CA ASP A 917 -57.43 -52.72 12.32
C ASP A 917 -56.07 -52.08 12.66
N ILE A 918 -55.71 -52.11 13.94
CA ILE A 918 -54.47 -51.53 14.45
C ILE A 918 -53.21 -52.24 13.91
N LYS A 919 -53.31 -53.52 13.54
CA LYS A 919 -52.22 -54.26 12.91
C LYS A 919 -51.96 -53.74 11.50
N ILE A 920 -53.03 -53.39 10.77
CA ILE A 920 -52.94 -52.76 9.44
C ILE A 920 -52.33 -51.36 9.57
N PHE A 921 -52.77 -50.56 10.55
CA PHE A 921 -52.17 -49.26 10.84
C PHE A 921 -50.65 -49.35 11.13
N SER A 922 -50.26 -50.31 11.98
CA SER A 922 -48.85 -50.58 12.29
C SER A 922 -48.06 -51.07 11.07
N LYS A 923 -48.71 -51.86 10.20
CA LYS A 923 -48.12 -52.33 8.94
C LYS A 923 -47.85 -51.17 8.00
N TYR A 924 -48.76 -50.20 7.87
CA TYR A 924 -48.54 -49.01 7.04
C TYR A 924 -47.38 -48.14 7.51
N PHE A 925 -47.11 -48.05 8.82
CA PHE A 925 -45.90 -47.41 9.31
C PHE A 925 -44.60 -48.15 8.92
N LYS A 926 -44.62 -49.48 8.95
CA LYS A 926 -43.45 -50.34 8.71
C LYS A 926 -43.15 -50.51 7.22
N GLU A 927 -44.16 -50.78 6.43
CA GLU A 927 -44.07 -51.15 5.01
C GLU A 927 -44.42 -49.99 4.08
N GLY A 928 -45.24 -49.02 4.55
CA GLY A 928 -45.71 -47.91 3.72
C GLY A 928 -46.69 -48.34 2.63
N ILE A 929 -46.76 -47.55 1.57
CA ILE A 929 -47.36 -47.95 0.29
C ILE A 929 -46.37 -47.79 -0.84
N THR A 930 -46.52 -48.63 -1.86
CA THR A 930 -45.67 -48.64 -3.06
C THR A 930 -46.54 -48.52 -4.30
N ARG A 931 -46.15 -47.64 -5.22
CA ARG A 931 -46.73 -47.53 -6.57
C ARG A 931 -45.60 -47.33 -7.57
N GLY A 932 -45.54 -48.18 -8.59
CA GLY A 932 -44.40 -48.21 -9.51
C GLY A 932 -43.11 -48.52 -8.76
N ASN A 933 -42.08 -47.71 -8.96
CA ASN A 933 -40.78 -47.81 -8.28
C ASN A 933 -40.67 -46.92 -7.03
N LYS A 934 -41.75 -46.24 -6.62
CA LYS A 934 -41.75 -45.36 -5.44
C LYS A 934 -42.43 -46.01 -4.26
N THR A 935 -41.78 -45.90 -3.10
CA THR A 935 -42.31 -46.37 -1.82
C THR A 935 -42.25 -45.23 -0.81
N VAL A 936 -43.38 -44.89 -0.21
CA VAL A 936 -43.46 -43.89 0.87
C VAL A 936 -43.69 -44.60 2.19
N ILE A 937 -42.77 -44.38 3.14
CA ILE A 937 -42.80 -44.97 4.49
C ILE A 937 -42.63 -43.85 5.51
N ILE A 938 -43.52 -43.78 6.50
CA ILE A 938 -43.41 -42.84 7.61
C ILE A 938 -42.41 -43.36 8.64
N LYS A 939 -41.11 -43.18 8.35
CA LYS A 939 -40.04 -43.69 9.21
C LYS A 939 -39.86 -42.91 10.52
N ASN A 940 -40.22 -41.62 10.54
CA ASN A 940 -40.05 -40.74 11.69
C ASN A 940 -40.95 -39.49 11.58
N ALA A 941 -40.96 -38.67 12.64
CA ALA A 941 -41.75 -37.45 12.77
C ALA A 941 -41.47 -36.37 11.71
N ASN A 942 -40.29 -36.36 11.09
CA ASN A 942 -39.93 -35.36 10.08
C ASN A 942 -40.43 -35.72 8.67
N ASN A 943 -41.05 -36.89 8.50
CA ASN A 943 -41.66 -37.23 7.23
C ASN A 943 -42.91 -36.32 7.01
N PRO A 944 -43.06 -35.64 5.87
CA PRO A 944 -44.23 -34.80 5.60
C PRO A 944 -45.58 -35.51 5.81
N ALA A 945 -45.67 -36.79 5.47
CA ALA A 945 -46.87 -37.60 5.69
C ALA A 945 -47.14 -37.87 7.18
N ALA A 946 -46.11 -37.87 8.04
CA ALA A 946 -46.30 -37.95 9.50
C ALA A 946 -47.03 -36.71 10.03
N SER A 947 -46.59 -35.51 9.61
CA SER A 947 -47.22 -34.26 10.01
C SER A 947 -48.67 -34.18 9.51
N LYS A 948 -48.93 -34.61 8.26
CA LYS A 948 -50.30 -34.70 7.71
C LYS A 948 -51.17 -35.70 8.49
N LEU A 949 -50.64 -36.88 8.83
CA LEU A 949 -51.34 -37.89 9.65
C LEU A 949 -51.71 -37.35 11.03
N ILE A 950 -50.73 -36.77 11.73
CA ILE A 950 -50.91 -36.19 13.06
C ILE A 950 -51.93 -35.06 12.99
N GLY A 951 -51.80 -34.18 12.00
CA GLY A 951 -52.74 -33.09 11.75
C GLY A 951 -54.19 -33.57 11.61
N LYS A 952 -54.42 -34.67 10.89
CA LYS A 952 -55.76 -35.28 10.79
C LYS A 952 -56.26 -35.92 12.07
N ILE A 953 -55.38 -36.52 12.87
CA ILE A 953 -55.77 -37.16 14.15
C ILE A 953 -56.15 -36.11 15.20
N ILE A 954 -55.48 -34.96 15.20
CA ILE A 954 -55.77 -33.87 16.14
C ILE A 954 -56.87 -32.93 15.65
N ASP A 955 -57.37 -33.12 14.43
CA ASP A 955 -58.46 -32.33 13.86
C ASP A 955 -59.76 -32.56 14.66
N PRO A 956 -60.26 -31.55 15.38
CA PRO A 956 -61.42 -31.71 16.27
C PRO A 956 -62.69 -32.10 15.51
N ASP A 957 -62.82 -31.69 14.25
CA ASP A 957 -64.02 -31.96 13.45
C ASP A 957 -64.09 -33.42 12.97
N LYS A 958 -62.93 -34.05 12.78
CA LYS A 958 -62.81 -35.44 12.30
C LYS A 958 -62.60 -36.46 13.41
N LYS A 959 -62.34 -36.01 14.64
CA LYS A 959 -61.96 -36.87 15.77
C LYS A 959 -62.91 -38.05 16.00
N ASN A 960 -64.22 -37.85 15.83
CA ASN A 960 -65.24 -38.88 16.05
C ASN A 960 -65.42 -39.83 14.86
N GLU A 961 -64.83 -39.53 13.71
CA GLU A 961 -64.95 -40.32 12.47
C GLU A 961 -63.78 -41.30 12.30
N ILE A 962 -62.70 -41.14 13.08
CA ILE A 962 -61.48 -41.95 12.97
C ILE A 962 -61.62 -43.23 13.82
N PRO A 963 -61.69 -44.43 13.22
CA PRO A 963 -61.75 -45.68 13.98
C PRO A 963 -60.45 -45.90 14.76
N LEU A 964 -60.55 -46.49 15.95
CA LEU A 964 -59.42 -46.80 16.83
C LEU A 964 -58.53 -45.58 17.14
N ILE A 965 -59.13 -44.41 17.32
CA ILE A 965 -58.38 -43.16 17.51
C ILE A 965 -57.44 -43.23 18.72
N ASN A 966 -57.82 -43.90 19.81
CA ASN A 966 -57.00 -44.01 21.01
C ASN A 966 -55.76 -44.87 20.74
N GLU A 967 -55.93 -46.03 20.10
CA GLU A 967 -54.87 -46.98 19.76
C GLU A 967 -53.92 -46.40 18.70
N LYS A 968 -54.45 -45.71 17.69
CA LYS A 968 -53.64 -45.00 16.68
C LYS A 968 -52.82 -43.88 17.32
N THR A 969 -53.45 -43.08 18.18
CA THR A 969 -52.76 -42.01 18.93
C THR A 969 -51.68 -42.57 19.83
N LEU A 970 -51.93 -43.73 20.46
CA LEU A 970 -50.97 -44.43 21.30
C LEU A 970 -49.71 -44.83 20.52
N ILE A 971 -49.88 -45.48 19.37
CA ILE A 971 -48.76 -45.87 18.50
C ILE A 971 -47.97 -44.64 18.03
N ILE A 972 -48.66 -43.53 17.71
CA ILE A 972 -48.01 -42.27 17.36
C ILE A 972 -47.19 -41.74 18.53
N LEU A 973 -47.79 -41.61 19.71
CA LEU A 973 -47.12 -41.09 20.89
C LEU A 973 -45.93 -41.93 21.33
N LEU A 974 -46.04 -43.26 21.30
CA LEU A 974 -45.02 -44.16 21.83
C LEU A 974 -43.99 -44.63 20.80
N GLY A 975 -44.30 -44.55 19.50
CA GLY A 975 -43.51 -45.15 18.43
C GLY A 975 -43.59 -46.69 18.36
N ARG A 976 -44.44 -47.30 19.20
CA ARG A 976 -44.46 -48.75 19.48
C ARG A 976 -45.88 -49.27 19.60
N ASP A 977 -46.06 -50.56 19.36
CA ASP A 977 -47.33 -51.26 19.58
C ASP A 977 -47.49 -51.73 21.04
N ASP A 978 -48.62 -52.38 21.33
CA ASP A 978 -49.00 -52.94 22.62
C ASP A 978 -48.05 -54.04 23.12
N GLN A 979 -47.36 -54.70 22.20
CA GLN A 979 -46.33 -55.72 22.47
C GLN A 979 -44.91 -55.13 22.63
N ASP A 980 -44.78 -53.79 22.70
CA ASP A 980 -43.51 -53.07 22.77
C ASP A 980 -42.62 -53.20 21.52
N ASN A 981 -43.14 -53.70 20.39
CA ASN A 981 -42.39 -53.72 19.15
C ASN A 981 -42.28 -52.32 18.55
N LYS A 982 -41.16 -52.03 17.90
CA LYS A 982 -40.94 -50.75 17.20
C LYS A 982 -41.84 -50.68 15.97
N VAL A 983 -42.71 -49.67 15.89
CA VAL A 983 -43.63 -49.47 14.76
C VAL A 983 -43.13 -48.36 13.85
N TRP A 984 -42.82 -47.19 14.42
CA TRP A 984 -42.30 -46.04 13.67
C TRP A 984 -41.41 -45.18 14.57
N ASN A 985 -40.76 -44.16 14.00
CA ASN A 985 -39.86 -43.27 14.74
C ASN A 985 -38.78 -44.02 15.54
N LYS A 986 -38.38 -45.21 15.07
CA LYS A 986 -37.47 -46.15 15.75
C LYS A 986 -37.93 -46.62 17.15
N GLY A 987 -39.21 -46.49 17.45
CA GLY A 987 -39.75 -46.75 18.78
C GLY A 987 -39.47 -45.65 19.79
N ASN A 988 -39.06 -44.46 19.33
CA ASN A 988 -38.96 -43.26 20.14
C ASN A 988 -40.33 -42.62 20.30
N ALA A 989 -40.59 -42.09 21.50
CA ALA A 989 -41.77 -41.29 21.73
C ALA A 989 -41.81 -40.05 20.83
N TYR A 990 -43.00 -39.66 20.39
CA TYR A 990 -43.20 -38.43 19.64
C TYR A 990 -42.88 -37.21 20.51
N ARG A 991 -42.14 -36.25 19.96
CA ARG A 991 -41.71 -35.02 20.67
C ARG A 991 -42.03 -33.74 19.90
N GLY A 992 -42.89 -33.82 18.88
CA GLY A 992 -43.32 -32.63 18.14
C GLY A 992 -44.29 -31.77 18.95
N PRO A 993 -44.60 -30.56 18.46
CA PRO A 993 -45.42 -29.59 19.18
C PRO A 993 -46.85 -30.08 19.45
N GLU A 994 -47.38 -30.99 18.64
CA GLU A 994 -48.72 -31.57 18.77
C GLU A 994 -48.80 -32.63 19.88
N ARG A 995 -47.69 -32.98 20.53
CA ARG A 995 -47.63 -34.01 21.57
C ARG A 995 -48.69 -33.80 22.65
N ARG A 996 -48.84 -32.57 23.16
CA ARG A 996 -49.82 -32.26 24.22
C ARG A 996 -51.26 -32.52 23.76
N THR A 997 -51.57 -32.23 22.50
CA THR A 997 -52.90 -32.47 21.92
C THR A 997 -53.15 -33.96 21.77
N LEU A 998 -52.16 -34.73 21.32
CA LEU A 998 -52.25 -36.19 21.26
C LEU A 998 -52.41 -36.81 22.66
N GLU A 999 -51.68 -36.31 23.67
CA GLU A 999 -51.84 -36.71 25.07
C GLU A 999 -53.26 -36.41 25.58
N ALA A 1000 -53.80 -35.23 25.25
CA ALA A 1000 -55.16 -34.83 25.62
C ALA A 1000 -56.25 -35.70 24.98
N ILE A 1001 -56.05 -36.20 23.75
CA ILE A 1001 -56.99 -37.11 23.10
C ILE A 1001 -57.19 -38.37 23.95
N ILE A 1002 -56.11 -39.01 24.40
CA ILE A 1002 -56.18 -40.21 25.23
C ILE A 1002 -56.70 -39.87 26.62
N SER A 1003 -56.19 -38.82 27.28
CA SER A 1003 -56.58 -38.49 28.65
C SER A 1003 -58.07 -38.15 28.80
N VAL A 1004 -58.69 -37.60 27.75
CA VAL A 1004 -60.13 -37.28 27.74
C VAL A 1004 -60.97 -38.48 27.37
N ASN A 1005 -60.53 -39.28 26.40
CA ASN A 1005 -61.31 -40.42 25.91
C ASN A 1005 -61.21 -41.65 26.82
N ASP A 1006 -60.06 -41.89 27.44
CA ASP A 1006 -59.76 -43.06 28.28
C ASP A 1006 -58.74 -42.70 29.39
N PRO A 1007 -59.20 -42.17 30.53
CA PRO A 1007 -58.33 -41.74 31.63
C PRO A 1007 -57.52 -42.86 32.28
N GLU A 1008 -58.04 -44.10 32.29
CA GLU A 1008 -57.32 -45.26 32.86
C GLU A 1008 -56.14 -45.64 31.98
N LEU A 1009 -56.38 -45.77 30.66
CA LEU A 1009 -55.31 -45.99 29.68
C LEU A 1009 -54.27 -44.88 29.74
N TRP A 1010 -54.68 -43.62 29.87
CA TRP A 1010 -53.74 -42.49 29.98
C TRP A 1010 -52.76 -42.63 31.14
N ASN A 1011 -53.19 -43.13 32.31
CA ASN A 1011 -52.29 -43.34 33.44
C ASN A 1011 -51.17 -44.33 33.08
N GLU A 1012 -51.50 -45.43 32.42
CA GLU A 1012 -50.52 -46.42 31.95
C GLU A 1012 -49.57 -45.82 30.91
N VAL A 1013 -50.12 -45.08 29.95
CA VAL A 1013 -49.36 -44.45 28.86
C VAL A 1013 -48.41 -43.38 29.39
N SER A 1014 -48.83 -42.59 30.39
CA SER A 1014 -48.00 -41.56 31.00
C SER A 1014 -46.76 -42.14 31.67
N VAL A 1015 -46.88 -43.32 32.28
CA VAL A 1015 -45.75 -44.06 32.88
C VAL A 1015 -44.82 -44.56 31.78
N LEU A 1016 -45.36 -45.09 30.68
CA LEU A 1016 -44.56 -45.54 29.53
C LEU A 1016 -43.82 -44.40 28.84
N LEU A 1017 -44.45 -43.23 28.67
CA LEU A 1017 -43.82 -42.03 28.11
C LEU A 1017 -42.65 -41.53 28.98
N LYS A 1018 -42.80 -41.57 30.31
CA LYS A 1018 -41.71 -41.25 31.25
C LYS A 1018 -40.57 -42.26 31.14
N LYS A 1019 -40.89 -43.56 31.06
CA LYS A 1019 -39.89 -44.63 30.89
C LYS A 1019 -39.11 -44.52 29.57
N ARG A 1020 -39.75 -43.97 28.53
CA ARG A 1020 -39.21 -43.85 27.17
C ARG A 1020 -38.79 -42.41 26.83
N SER A 1021 -38.44 -41.62 27.83
CA SER A 1021 -38.00 -40.23 27.68
C SER A 1021 -36.65 -40.07 26.99
N ILE A 1022 -35.92 -41.15 26.68
CA ILE A 1022 -34.62 -41.13 26.00
C ILE A 1022 -34.80 -41.38 24.48
N HIS A 1023 -34.18 -40.55 23.66
CA HIS A 1023 -34.17 -40.65 22.21
C HIS A 1023 -33.06 -41.59 21.75
N ILE A 1024 -33.45 -42.59 20.98
CA ILE A 1024 -32.56 -43.56 20.35
C ILE A 1024 -32.15 -43.02 18.97
N TYR A 1025 -30.85 -42.77 18.79
CA TYR A 1025 -30.22 -42.39 17.53
C TYR A 1025 -30.19 -43.56 16.53
N ARG A 1026 -29.79 -43.24 15.29
CA ARG A 1026 -29.37 -44.25 14.31
C ARG A 1026 -28.02 -44.86 14.66
N ASP A 1027 -27.72 -46.01 14.08
CA ASP A 1027 -26.50 -46.78 14.38
C ASP A 1027 -25.21 -46.01 14.04
N LEU A 1028 -25.30 -45.04 13.14
CA LEU A 1028 -24.23 -44.10 12.81
C LEU A 1028 -24.35 -42.78 13.58
N LYS A 1029 -23.20 -42.19 13.92
CA LYS A 1029 -23.12 -40.85 14.50
C LYS A 1029 -23.88 -39.82 13.63
N ASN A 1030 -24.50 -38.83 14.28
CA ASN A 1030 -25.11 -37.70 13.58
C ASN A 1030 -24.04 -36.67 13.14
N ARG A 1031 -24.42 -35.61 12.42
CA ARG A 1031 -23.49 -34.56 11.94
C ARG A 1031 -22.78 -33.81 13.08
N HIS A 1032 -23.29 -33.90 14.30
CA HIS A 1032 -22.70 -33.34 15.51
C HIS A 1032 -21.89 -34.37 16.32
N GLY A 1033 -21.70 -35.58 15.79
CA GLY A 1033 -20.93 -36.66 16.41
C GLY A 1033 -21.66 -37.51 17.45
N HIS A 1034 -22.96 -37.27 17.71
CA HIS A 1034 -23.74 -38.00 18.71
C HIS A 1034 -24.24 -39.35 18.22
N SER A 1035 -24.35 -40.32 19.13
CA SER A 1035 -24.81 -41.70 18.88
C SER A 1035 -25.51 -42.26 20.12
N ASN A 1036 -25.98 -43.50 20.07
CA ASN A 1036 -26.56 -44.16 21.25
C ASN A 1036 -25.53 -44.30 22.40
N ASP A 1037 -24.24 -44.43 22.08
CA ASP A 1037 -23.15 -44.47 23.07
C ASP A 1037 -22.66 -43.08 23.49
N LEU A 1038 -23.15 -42.02 22.83
CA LEU A 1038 -22.79 -40.62 23.14
C LEU A 1038 -24.01 -39.71 22.92
N PRO A 1039 -25.07 -39.84 23.74
CA PRO A 1039 -26.32 -39.14 23.51
C PRO A 1039 -26.20 -37.65 23.88
N SER A 1040 -26.82 -36.77 23.09
CA SER A 1040 -26.88 -35.35 23.49
C SER A 1040 -27.84 -35.16 24.68
N TYR A 1041 -27.75 -34.02 25.37
CA TYR A 1041 -28.69 -33.65 26.46
C TYR A 1041 -30.14 -33.70 25.97
N TRP A 1042 -30.37 -33.28 24.72
CA TRP A 1042 -31.66 -33.37 24.05
C TRP A 1042 -32.13 -34.82 23.91
N ALA A 1043 -31.24 -35.74 23.55
CA ALA A 1043 -31.62 -37.14 23.47
C ALA A 1043 -32.00 -37.72 24.84
N ILE A 1044 -31.31 -37.34 25.90
CA ILE A 1044 -31.60 -37.81 27.26
C ILE A 1044 -32.95 -37.27 27.79
N GLY A 1045 -33.52 -36.25 27.14
CA GLY A 1045 -34.88 -35.77 27.39
C GLY A 1045 -34.97 -34.33 27.90
N TYR A 1046 -33.83 -33.61 27.96
CA TYR A 1046 -33.76 -32.22 28.41
C TYR A 1046 -33.91 -31.25 27.23
N GLN A 1047 -34.56 -30.10 27.44
CA GLN A 1047 -34.73 -29.07 26.43
C GLN A 1047 -33.45 -28.24 26.24
N SER A 1048 -32.68 -28.06 27.31
CA SER A 1048 -31.42 -27.32 27.28
C SER A 1048 -30.34 -28.01 28.15
N LEU A 1049 -29.09 -27.60 27.94
CA LEU A 1049 -27.96 -28.08 28.72
C LEU A 1049 -28.04 -27.59 30.17
N GLU A 1050 -28.56 -26.37 30.37
CA GLU A 1050 -28.82 -25.77 31.68
C GLU A 1050 -29.89 -26.55 32.45
N GLU A 1051 -30.98 -26.95 31.78
CA GLU A 1051 -32.02 -27.78 32.39
C GLU A 1051 -31.46 -29.13 32.86
N MET A 1052 -30.63 -29.77 32.03
CA MET A 1052 -29.94 -31.00 32.40
C MET A 1052 -29.06 -30.78 33.63
N PHE A 1053 -28.20 -29.76 33.60
CA PHE A 1053 -27.27 -29.48 34.70
C PHE A 1053 -27.98 -29.08 36.01
N ALA A 1054 -29.14 -28.46 35.94
CA ALA A 1054 -29.95 -28.17 37.13
C ALA A 1054 -30.63 -29.43 37.71
N SER A 1055 -30.79 -30.48 36.91
CA SER A 1055 -31.61 -31.66 37.24
C SER A 1055 -30.80 -32.92 37.58
N VAL A 1056 -29.48 -32.88 37.39
CA VAL A 1056 -28.58 -34.04 37.58
C VAL A 1056 -27.46 -33.70 38.57
N SER A 1057 -26.79 -34.72 39.10
CA SER A 1057 -25.71 -34.53 40.07
C SER A 1057 -24.46 -33.88 39.43
N GLN A 1058 -23.63 -33.22 40.23
CA GLN A 1058 -22.38 -32.61 39.74
C GLN A 1058 -21.45 -33.65 39.08
N GLU A 1059 -21.44 -34.90 39.57
CA GLU A 1059 -20.68 -36.00 38.99
C GLU A 1059 -21.14 -36.34 37.56
N GLU A 1060 -22.46 -36.39 37.32
CA GLU A 1060 -23.03 -36.60 35.98
C GLU A 1060 -22.76 -35.42 35.04
N ILE A 1061 -22.76 -34.18 35.55
CA ILE A 1061 -22.35 -32.99 34.78
C ILE A 1061 -20.90 -33.11 34.33
N ASP A 1062 -20.01 -33.53 35.22
CA ASP A 1062 -18.59 -33.63 34.93
C ASP A 1062 -18.29 -34.79 33.96
N ASP A 1063 -18.95 -35.94 34.10
CA ASP A 1063 -18.89 -37.02 33.12
C ASP A 1063 -19.38 -36.58 31.74
N TYR A 1064 -20.53 -35.88 31.70
CA TYR A 1064 -21.10 -35.37 30.46
C TYR A 1064 -20.16 -34.39 29.76
N LYS A 1065 -19.60 -33.42 30.50
CA LYS A 1065 -18.62 -32.46 29.96
C LYS A 1065 -17.37 -33.14 29.42
N ARG A 1066 -16.88 -34.17 30.11
CA ARG A 1066 -15.72 -34.96 29.70
C ARG A 1066 -15.96 -35.70 28.39
N ARG A 1067 -17.16 -36.28 28.20
CA ARG A 1067 -17.49 -37.06 27.00
C ARG A 1067 -17.85 -36.20 25.78
N HIS A 1068 -18.33 -34.97 25.99
CA HIS A 1068 -18.86 -34.09 24.94
C HIS A 1068 -17.95 -32.91 24.55
N ILE A 1069 -16.64 -33.00 24.78
CA ILE A 1069 -15.66 -31.96 24.41
C ILE A 1069 -15.69 -31.70 22.90
N GLY A 1070 -16.00 -30.46 22.49
CA GLY A 1070 -16.07 -30.06 21.08
C GLY A 1070 -17.44 -30.29 20.42
N CYS A 1071 -18.47 -30.67 21.17
CA CYS A 1071 -19.86 -30.76 20.71
C CYS A 1071 -20.83 -30.17 21.76
N CYS A 1072 -22.14 -30.14 21.50
CA CYS A 1072 -23.17 -29.58 22.41
C CYS A 1072 -22.89 -28.16 22.94
N GLY A 1073 -22.09 -27.34 22.24
CA GLY A 1073 -21.70 -26.00 22.69
C GLY A 1073 -20.57 -25.97 23.74
N LEU A 1074 -20.03 -27.14 24.14
CA LEU A 1074 -18.93 -27.24 25.09
C LEU A 1074 -17.58 -27.07 24.37
N LYS A 1075 -16.95 -25.91 24.57
CA LYS A 1075 -15.62 -25.62 24.01
C LYS A 1075 -14.53 -26.40 24.75
N LYS A 1076 -13.49 -26.80 24.01
CA LYS A 1076 -12.21 -27.19 24.61
C LYS A 1076 -11.71 -25.98 25.40
N LYS A 1077 -11.45 -26.13 26.70
CA LYS A 1077 -10.63 -25.12 27.41
C LYS A 1077 -9.30 -25.07 26.65
N ASN A 1078 -8.98 -23.91 26.08
CA ASN A 1078 -7.64 -23.66 25.53
C ASN A 1078 -6.61 -23.75 26.64
#